data_AF-A0A844QC92-F1
#
_entry.id   AF-A0A844QC92-F1
#
_cell.length_a   1.000
_cell.length_b   1.000
_cell.length_c   1.000
_cell.angle_alpha   90.00
_cell.angle_beta   90.00
_cell.angle_gamma   90.00
#
_symmetry.space_group_name_H-M   'P 1'
#
loop_
_entity.id
_entity.type
_entity.pdbx_description
1 polymer ?
#
loop_
_entity_poly.entity_id
_entity_poly.type
_entity_poly.pdbx_seq_one_letter_code
_entity_poly.pdbx_strand_id
1 'polypeptide(L)'
;MSPIWTNPTSGSAAPWHSRCGTEADNAGDGAGRSPTRVPIAIWLPRPVPGVAFERWKEHLMGALIPGFHSDARAIVAAMDASQAVIHFDLKGTILHANENFRTALGYELSEIVGKHHRLFVEPAYAESADYREFWAKLARGEHDQRQYRRIRKDGSGIWIEASYNPVFRRGKPYKVVKFATDITDQKMKAVEDAGKLDAISRSQAVIEFTPRGEIIAANENFCATLGYELAEIRGRHHRMFCEPGYAGSDDYRLFWQKLAQGEPMSGEFLRVGKAGKEIWIQAAYNPILDLDGRVFKVVKFATDVSERMGAIATLGAGLRALADGDLHHRLDEPFVPTMEGTRNDFNDSVVTLRTAMQAVGDNARAITSGSDEIRSAADDLSRRTEQQAASVEETAAALNQITASVTEAACRAEEAGTLVAQTRANAERSGEVVRKAVEAMGQIESSSQEISNIIGMIDEIAFQTNLLALNAGVEAARAGEAGRGFAVVAQEVRELAQRSASAAQEIKSLIGGSGEQVRSGVSLVGETGTVLEEIVGQVQRISDNVAAIVESAREQSISLKEVNEAVGEIDKSTQQNAAMVEQSTAASHSLAKEAQALFTLLGRFRLESAAQARPIALATSSAHAVESPARRMAGEVRTAFGAAAVAAGDGWEEY
;
A
#
# COMPACT_ATOMS: atom_id res chain seq x y z
N MET A 1 -11.83 12.92 -31.04
CA MET A 1 -12.99 13.43 -30.28
C MET A 1 -12.47 14.15 -29.05
N SER A 2 -12.54 15.48 -29.09
CA SER A 2 -12.36 16.38 -27.94
C SER A 2 -13.66 17.20 -27.78
N PRO A 3 -13.77 18.08 -26.78
CA PRO A 3 -14.79 18.08 -25.73
C PRO A 3 -15.87 19.15 -26.03
N ILE A 4 -16.83 19.40 -25.13
CA ILE A 4 -17.36 20.74 -24.82
C ILE A 4 -18.45 20.67 -23.73
N TRP A 5 -18.32 21.63 -22.82
CA TRP A 5 -19.22 22.09 -21.76
C TRP A 5 -20.59 22.60 -22.24
N THR A 6 -21.57 22.69 -21.33
CA THR A 6 -22.34 23.94 -21.13
C THR A 6 -23.03 24.00 -19.75
N ASN A 7 -23.03 25.23 -19.22
CA ASN A 7 -23.44 25.79 -17.91
C ASN A 7 -24.94 26.23 -17.97
N PRO A 8 -25.51 27.12 -17.10
CA PRO A 8 -25.40 27.43 -15.66
C PRO A 8 -26.78 27.44 -14.93
N THR A 9 -26.82 27.63 -13.59
CA THR A 9 -27.69 28.67 -12.93
C THR A 9 -27.43 28.84 -11.43
N SER A 10 -27.56 30.10 -11.03
CA SER A 10 -27.62 30.78 -9.72
C SER A 10 -28.39 30.15 -8.55
N GLY A 11 -28.06 30.59 -7.33
CA GLY A 11 -28.98 30.64 -6.17
C GLY A 11 -28.47 29.86 -4.96
N SER A 12 -27.78 30.50 -4.01
CA SER A 12 -28.34 30.98 -2.74
C SER A 12 -28.79 29.88 -1.75
N ALA A 13 -28.06 29.83 -0.63
CA ALA A 13 -28.55 29.69 0.74
C ALA A 13 -29.25 28.37 1.20
N ALA A 14 -28.75 27.87 2.35
CA ALA A 14 -29.46 27.08 3.36
C ALA A 14 -30.72 27.84 3.88
N PRO A 15 -31.54 27.39 4.87
CA PRO A 15 -31.46 26.21 5.76
C PRO A 15 -32.83 25.55 6.10
N TRP A 16 -32.83 24.48 6.92
CA TRP A 16 -33.99 23.92 7.66
C TRP A 16 -33.46 23.52 9.05
N HIS A 17 -34.04 23.71 10.24
CA HIS A 17 -35.29 24.24 10.82
C HIS A 17 -34.91 24.62 12.28
N SER A 18 -35.10 25.85 12.79
CA SER A 18 -36.30 26.38 13.51
C SER A 18 -36.78 25.49 14.67
N ARG A 19 -37.00 25.94 15.91
CA ARG A 19 -37.74 27.11 16.46
C ARG A 19 -37.42 27.20 17.96
N CYS A 20 -37.68 28.22 18.76
CA CYS A 20 -38.25 29.58 18.71
C CYS A 20 -37.65 30.22 19.99
N GLY A 21 -37.20 31.47 20.00
CA GLY A 21 -38.04 32.66 19.92
C GLY A 21 -38.36 33.12 21.36
N THR A 22 -38.26 34.40 21.73
CA THR A 22 -38.07 35.60 20.92
C THR A 22 -37.84 36.77 21.89
N GLU A 23 -36.98 37.70 21.49
CA GLU A 23 -37.25 39.16 21.34
C GLU A 23 -37.04 40.00 22.61
N ALA A 24 -36.52 41.21 22.54
CA ALA A 24 -36.16 42.11 21.43
C ALA A 24 -35.21 43.19 22.02
N ASP A 25 -34.12 43.54 21.33
CA ASP A 25 -33.93 44.76 20.50
C ASP A 25 -34.17 46.09 21.25
N ASN A 26 -33.41 47.18 21.07
CA ASN A 26 -32.48 47.57 20.01
C ASN A 26 -31.61 48.77 20.46
N ALA A 27 -30.48 48.90 19.77
CA ALA A 27 -29.74 50.10 19.32
C ALA A 27 -29.83 51.46 20.02
N GLY A 28 -28.68 52.16 20.07
CA GLY A 28 -28.64 53.62 20.11
C GLY A 28 -27.28 54.23 20.43
N ASP A 29 -26.62 54.75 19.39
CA ASP A 29 -25.42 55.60 19.36
C ASP A 29 -25.39 56.78 20.36
N GLY A 30 -24.19 57.31 20.63
CA GLY A 30 -24.04 58.75 20.89
C GLY A 30 -23.03 59.18 21.97
N ALA A 31 -21.97 59.83 21.49
CA ALA A 31 -20.88 60.49 22.19
C ALA A 31 -21.24 61.46 23.36
N GLY A 32 -20.27 61.64 24.28
CA GLY A 32 -19.87 63.00 24.68
C GLY A 32 -19.91 63.39 26.17
N ARG A 33 -18.71 63.55 26.74
CA ARG A 33 -18.29 64.50 27.79
C ARG A 33 -18.81 64.36 29.25
N SER A 34 -17.83 64.37 30.16
CA SER A 34 -17.88 64.67 31.61
C SER A 34 -18.29 66.14 31.88
N PRO A 35 -18.48 66.66 33.13
CA PRO A 35 -18.09 66.16 34.47
C PRO A 35 -19.07 66.44 35.66
N THR A 36 -18.63 66.13 36.89
CA THR A 36 -18.99 66.72 38.23
C THR A 36 -20.32 66.43 38.97
N ARG A 37 -20.15 65.80 40.15
CA ARG A 37 -20.63 66.15 41.54
C ARG A 37 -22.13 66.14 41.97
N VAL A 38 -22.37 65.28 43.00
CA VAL A 38 -23.30 65.31 44.19
C VAL A 38 -24.84 65.15 44.00
N PRO A 39 -25.69 64.95 45.05
CA PRO A 39 -25.84 63.91 46.12
C PRO A 39 -27.30 63.33 46.22
N ILE A 40 -27.57 62.16 46.82
CA ILE A 40 -28.92 61.76 47.33
C ILE A 40 -28.77 60.84 48.56
N ALA A 41 -29.00 61.32 49.80
CA ALA A 41 -30.21 61.24 50.67
C ALA A 41 -30.54 59.80 51.16
N ILE A 42 -30.23 59.41 52.40
CA ILE A 42 -30.98 59.60 53.67
C ILE A 42 -32.47 59.24 53.59
N TRP A 43 -32.85 58.14 54.26
CA TRP A 43 -34.18 57.94 54.86
C TRP A 43 -34.02 57.25 56.23
N LEU A 44 -34.47 57.93 57.28
CA LEU A 44 -34.72 57.43 58.64
C LEU A 44 -36.23 57.26 58.80
N PRO A 45 -36.74 56.25 59.52
CA PRO A 45 -38.06 56.33 60.12
C PRO A 45 -38.01 56.96 61.52
N ARG A 46 -38.93 57.91 61.73
CA ARG A 46 -39.23 58.58 63.01
C ARG A 46 -40.09 57.70 63.93
N PRO A 47 -40.00 57.88 65.26
CA PRO A 47 -40.87 57.26 66.25
C PRO A 47 -42.16 58.08 66.50
N VAL A 48 -43.22 57.40 66.93
CA VAL A 48 -44.48 57.99 67.39
C VAL A 48 -44.54 57.90 68.93
N PRO A 49 -44.79 59.00 69.67
CA PRO A 49 -44.88 59.01 71.13
C PRO A 49 -46.29 59.22 71.70
N GLY A 50 -46.53 58.65 72.88
CA GLY A 50 -47.64 58.86 73.82
C GLY A 50 -47.57 57.73 74.86
N VAL A 51 -47.73 57.88 76.17
CA VAL A 51 -48.27 58.94 77.05
C VAL A 51 -47.57 58.80 78.41
N ALA A 52 -47.46 59.92 79.14
CA ALA A 52 -46.82 60.12 80.43
C ALA A 52 -47.58 59.53 81.65
N PHE A 53 -47.00 59.75 82.85
CA PHE A 53 -47.43 59.42 84.23
C PHE A 53 -47.10 57.97 84.65
N GLU A 54 -46.13 57.70 85.53
CA GLU A 54 -46.07 58.16 86.91
C GLU A 54 -44.69 58.64 87.38
N ARG A 55 -44.75 59.58 88.32
CA ARG A 55 -43.71 60.45 88.82
C ARG A 55 -43.64 60.23 90.33
N TRP A 56 -42.45 59.94 90.84
CA TRP A 56 -41.92 60.51 92.08
C TRP A 56 -42.67 60.27 93.41
N LYS A 57 -42.09 59.43 94.26
CA LYS A 57 -42.08 59.60 95.72
C LYS A 57 -40.85 58.89 96.29
N GLU A 58 -39.73 59.59 96.31
CA GLU A 58 -38.75 59.57 97.41
C GLU A 58 -37.68 60.62 97.10
N HIS A 59 -37.93 61.80 97.65
CA HIS A 59 -37.11 62.98 97.52
C HIS A 59 -36.30 63.13 98.81
N LEU A 60 -35.02 63.47 98.67
CA LEU A 60 -34.24 64.33 99.57
C LEU A 60 -34.07 63.88 101.04
N MET A 61 -32.94 63.25 101.32
CA MET A 61 -31.99 63.76 102.33
C MET A 61 -30.60 63.13 102.13
N GLY A 62 -29.58 63.95 101.93
CA GLY A 62 -28.17 63.52 102.02
C GLY A 62 -27.24 64.03 100.92
N ALA A 63 -27.17 65.35 100.72
CA ALA A 63 -26.03 65.96 100.05
C ALA A 63 -24.79 65.86 100.96
N LEU A 64 -23.65 65.36 100.44
CA LEU A 64 -22.27 65.84 100.68
C LEU A 64 -21.20 64.89 100.09
N ILE A 65 -20.32 65.45 99.23
CA ILE A 65 -19.02 64.98 98.67
C ILE A 65 -19.04 64.22 97.30
N PRO A 66 -18.50 64.82 96.20
CA PRO A 66 -18.34 64.21 94.88
C PRO A 66 -16.92 63.64 94.61
N GLY A 67 -16.79 62.68 93.67
CA GLY A 67 -15.66 62.72 92.72
C GLY A 67 -14.67 61.55 92.50
N PHE A 68 -14.71 60.41 93.20
CA PHE A 68 -13.69 59.34 93.01
C PHE A 68 -14.22 57.92 92.68
N HIS A 69 -15.53 57.74 92.48
CA HIS A 69 -16.14 56.42 92.27
C HIS A 69 -16.77 56.18 90.89
N SER A 70 -16.82 57.18 90.01
CA SER A 70 -17.48 57.07 88.70
C SER A 70 -16.60 56.42 87.62
N ASP A 71 -15.31 56.75 87.57
CA ASP A 71 -14.43 56.34 86.47
C ASP A 71 -14.00 54.86 86.57
N ALA A 72 -13.71 54.39 87.79
CA ALA A 72 -13.42 52.98 88.04
C ALA A 72 -14.60 52.05 87.69
N ARG A 73 -15.85 52.50 87.91
CA ARG A 73 -17.03 51.73 87.48
C ARG A 73 -17.19 51.72 85.96
N ALA A 74 -16.91 52.84 85.29
CA ALA A 74 -16.97 52.93 83.84
C ALA A 74 -15.92 52.02 83.16
N ILE A 75 -14.67 51.99 83.68
CA ILE A 75 -13.62 51.11 83.18
C ILE A 75 -13.96 49.63 83.41
N VAL A 76 -14.43 49.28 84.61
CA VAL A 76 -14.86 47.89 84.89
C VAL A 76 -16.04 47.49 84.01
N ALA A 77 -17.01 48.38 83.77
CA ALA A 77 -18.12 48.12 82.85
C ALA A 77 -17.66 47.94 81.40
N ALA A 78 -16.66 48.71 80.95
CA ALA A 78 -16.07 48.56 79.62
C ALA A 78 -15.33 47.20 79.47
N MET A 79 -14.59 46.77 80.50
CA MET A 79 -13.96 45.44 80.50
C MET A 79 -15.00 44.31 80.59
N ASP A 80 -16.05 44.48 81.40
CA ASP A 80 -17.15 43.52 81.52
C ASP A 80 -17.90 43.35 80.19
N ALA A 81 -18.00 44.40 79.36
CA ALA A 81 -18.65 44.33 78.06
C ALA A 81 -17.84 43.53 77.02
N SER A 82 -16.50 43.59 77.06
CA SER A 82 -15.65 43.00 76.00
C SER A 82 -14.86 41.76 76.41
N GLN A 83 -14.78 41.42 77.70
CA GLN A 83 -13.99 40.29 78.19
C GLN A 83 -14.83 39.34 79.04
N ALA A 84 -14.40 38.07 79.13
CA ALA A 84 -14.96 37.14 80.10
C ALA A 84 -14.37 37.43 81.49
N VAL A 85 -15.23 37.85 82.43
CA VAL A 85 -14.85 38.27 83.78
C VAL A 85 -15.46 37.34 84.82
N ILE A 86 -14.64 36.87 85.76
CA ILE A 86 -15.09 36.07 86.91
C ILE A 86 -14.33 36.47 88.17
N HIS A 87 -15.07 36.51 89.28
CA HIS A 87 -14.59 36.88 90.60
C HIS A 87 -14.53 35.66 91.50
N PHE A 88 -13.46 35.56 92.29
CA PHE A 88 -13.29 34.53 93.30
C PHE A 88 -12.95 35.14 94.65
N ASP A 89 -13.24 34.44 95.74
CA ASP A 89 -12.56 34.68 97.01
C ASP A 89 -11.09 34.19 96.92
N LEU A 90 -10.30 34.42 97.97
CA LEU A 90 -8.89 33.99 98.01
C LEU A 90 -8.70 32.47 98.06
N LYS A 91 -9.76 31.70 98.33
CA LYS A 91 -9.75 30.23 98.33
C LYS A 91 -10.16 29.66 96.97
N GLY A 92 -10.53 30.50 96.01
CA GLY A 92 -10.98 30.09 94.68
C GLY A 92 -12.46 29.75 94.60
N THR A 93 -13.28 30.13 95.57
CA THR A 93 -14.74 30.06 95.51
C THR A 93 -15.27 31.17 94.62
N ILE A 94 -16.15 30.84 93.69
CA ILE A 94 -16.72 31.76 92.70
C ILE A 94 -17.72 32.68 93.38
N LEU A 95 -17.49 33.99 93.27
CA LEU A 95 -18.35 35.03 93.82
C LEU A 95 -19.34 35.56 92.78
N HIS A 96 -18.88 35.72 91.54
CA HIS A 96 -19.65 36.30 90.44
C HIS A 96 -18.98 35.99 89.10
N ALA A 97 -19.74 35.92 88.01
CA ALA A 97 -19.21 35.84 86.64
C ALA A 97 -20.12 36.64 85.69
N ASN A 98 -19.52 37.39 84.78
CA ASN A 98 -20.26 38.16 83.79
C ASN A 98 -20.83 37.25 82.67
N GLU A 99 -21.63 37.82 81.78
CA GLU A 99 -22.26 37.08 80.68
C GLU A 99 -21.26 36.47 79.72
N ASN A 100 -20.22 37.21 79.33
CA ASN A 100 -19.17 36.71 78.43
C ASN A 100 -18.49 35.44 78.97
N PHE A 101 -18.22 35.36 80.28
CA PHE A 101 -17.66 34.16 80.89
C PHE A 101 -18.62 32.99 80.88
N ARG A 102 -19.90 33.25 81.19
CA ARG A 102 -20.96 32.24 81.20
C ARG A 102 -21.19 31.65 79.82
N THR A 103 -21.25 32.49 78.79
CA THR A 103 -21.37 32.10 77.39
C THR A 103 -20.15 31.27 76.94
N ALA A 104 -18.93 31.73 77.23
CA ALA A 104 -17.71 31.03 76.82
C ALA A 104 -17.57 29.61 77.41
N LEU A 105 -18.02 29.40 78.64
CA LEU A 105 -17.91 28.10 79.34
C LEU A 105 -19.22 27.30 79.39
N GLY A 106 -20.34 27.88 78.96
CA GLY A 106 -21.66 27.24 78.88
C GLY A 106 -22.36 27.04 80.23
N TYR A 107 -22.07 27.87 81.25
CA TYR A 107 -22.65 27.75 82.59
C TYR A 107 -23.56 28.92 82.93
N GLU A 108 -24.67 28.65 83.62
CA GLU A 108 -25.47 29.70 84.25
C GLU A 108 -24.85 30.20 85.55
N LEU A 109 -25.13 31.44 85.94
CA LEU A 109 -24.49 32.06 87.12
C LEU A 109 -24.81 31.27 88.40
N SER A 110 -26.06 30.84 88.56
CA SER A 110 -26.54 30.05 89.70
C SER A 110 -25.87 28.68 89.79
N GLU A 111 -25.34 28.14 88.69
CA GLU A 111 -24.69 26.84 88.66
C GLU A 111 -23.25 26.88 89.15
N ILE A 112 -22.62 28.06 89.16
CA ILE A 112 -21.19 28.20 89.43
C ILE A 112 -20.90 29.05 90.67
N VAL A 113 -21.75 30.02 91.04
CA VAL A 113 -21.56 30.82 92.25
C VAL A 113 -21.58 29.93 93.49
N GLY A 114 -20.62 30.13 94.39
CA GLY A 114 -20.42 29.30 95.58
C GLY A 114 -19.65 28.01 95.32
N LYS A 115 -19.43 27.61 94.06
CA LYS A 115 -18.54 26.48 93.71
C LYS A 115 -17.10 26.96 93.59
N HIS A 116 -16.17 26.02 93.66
CA HIS A 116 -14.75 26.32 93.51
C HIS A 116 -14.34 26.30 92.04
N HIS A 117 -13.43 27.21 91.63
CA HIS A 117 -12.79 27.28 90.31
C HIS A 117 -12.33 25.93 89.73
N ARG A 118 -12.07 24.91 90.57
CA ARG A 118 -11.68 23.57 90.13
C ARG A 118 -12.67 22.94 89.15
N LEU A 119 -13.92 23.43 89.14
CA LEU A 119 -14.95 23.07 88.18
C LEU A 119 -14.51 23.26 86.71
N PHE A 120 -13.66 24.25 86.42
CA PHE A 120 -13.30 24.62 85.05
C PHE A 120 -11.98 24.01 84.57
N VAL A 121 -11.35 23.13 85.35
CA VAL A 121 -10.06 22.53 85.00
C VAL A 121 -10.17 21.02 84.97
N GLU A 122 -9.19 20.37 84.34
CA GLU A 122 -9.11 18.91 84.35
C GLU A 122 -8.93 18.39 85.79
N PRO A 123 -9.60 17.28 86.17
CA PRO A 123 -9.53 16.73 87.52
C PRO A 123 -8.09 16.47 88.00
N ALA A 124 -7.24 15.92 87.13
CA ALA A 124 -5.84 15.65 87.45
C ALA A 124 -5.05 16.94 87.77
N TYR A 125 -5.33 18.04 87.05
CA TYR A 125 -4.70 19.34 87.36
C TYR A 125 -5.24 19.92 88.66
N ALA A 126 -6.54 19.80 88.96
CA ALA A 126 -7.13 20.30 90.20
C ALA A 126 -6.50 19.67 91.48
N GLU A 127 -5.98 18.45 91.38
CA GLU A 127 -5.32 17.71 92.46
C GLU A 127 -3.82 17.95 92.55
N SER A 128 -3.23 18.62 91.56
CA SER A 128 -1.79 18.86 91.46
C SER A 128 -1.25 19.84 92.53
N ALA A 129 0.05 19.74 92.80
CA ALA A 129 0.76 20.72 93.63
C ALA A 129 0.73 22.12 92.99
N ASP A 130 0.87 22.19 91.67
CA ASP A 130 0.86 23.44 90.89
C ASP A 130 -0.46 24.20 91.03
N TYR A 131 -1.60 23.50 91.06
CA TYR A 131 -2.89 24.13 91.26
C TYR A 131 -3.07 24.70 92.68
N ARG A 132 -2.52 24.01 93.69
CA ARG A 132 -2.50 24.53 95.08
C ARG A 132 -1.60 25.76 95.19
N GLU A 133 -0.41 25.72 94.62
CA GLU A 133 0.50 26.86 94.61
C GLU A 133 -0.06 28.04 93.83
N PHE A 134 -0.76 27.79 92.72
CA PHE A 134 -1.45 28.85 91.95
C PHE A 134 -2.41 29.66 92.82
N TRP A 135 -3.26 29.01 93.62
CA TRP A 135 -4.15 29.72 94.54
C TRP A 135 -3.42 30.33 95.74
N ALA A 136 -2.37 29.68 96.25
CA ALA A 136 -1.53 30.25 97.31
C ALA A 136 -0.84 31.55 96.87
N LYS A 137 -0.32 31.58 95.64
CA LYS A 137 0.25 32.76 94.97
C LYS A 137 -0.76 33.92 94.89
N LEU A 138 -1.96 33.65 94.39
CA LEU A 138 -3.02 34.66 94.32
C LEU A 138 -3.44 35.17 95.72
N ALA A 139 -3.47 34.29 96.72
CA ALA A 139 -3.79 34.66 98.10
C ALA A 139 -2.71 35.54 98.76
N ARG A 140 -1.44 35.43 98.34
CA ARG A 140 -0.36 36.34 98.73
C ARG A 140 -0.43 37.70 98.03
N GLY A 141 -1.32 37.86 97.06
CA GLY A 141 -1.52 39.11 96.31
C GLY A 141 -0.75 39.19 94.99
N GLU A 142 -0.09 38.11 94.56
CA GLU A 142 0.62 38.05 93.28
C GLU A 142 -0.34 37.70 92.14
N HIS A 143 -0.22 38.31 90.96
CA HIS A 143 -1.05 38.01 89.79
C HIS A 143 -0.49 36.85 88.95
N ASP A 144 -1.31 36.24 88.09
CA ASP A 144 -0.89 35.17 87.17
C ASP A 144 -1.53 35.32 85.78
N GLN A 145 -0.71 35.42 84.73
CA GLN A 145 -1.16 35.59 83.35
C GLN A 145 -0.46 34.60 82.42
N ARG A 146 -1.26 33.82 81.68
CA ARG A 146 -0.80 32.84 80.66
C ARG A 146 -1.99 32.34 79.83
N GLN A 147 -1.70 31.48 78.87
CA GLN A 147 -2.71 30.69 78.17
C GLN A 147 -3.03 29.44 78.97
N TYR A 148 -4.32 29.12 79.08
CA TYR A 148 -4.81 28.02 79.88
C TYR A 148 -5.80 27.18 79.10
N ARG A 149 -5.71 25.86 79.25
CA ARG A 149 -6.81 24.98 78.93
C ARG A 149 -7.82 24.95 80.09
N ARG A 150 -9.10 25.11 79.77
CA ARG A 150 -10.23 24.93 80.68
C ARG A 150 -11.23 23.98 80.06
N ILE A 151 -12.18 23.50 80.87
CA ILE A 151 -13.23 22.58 80.48
C ILE A 151 -14.57 23.33 80.57
N ARG A 152 -15.32 23.32 79.48
CA ARG A 152 -16.70 23.83 79.41
C ARG A 152 -17.68 22.86 80.08
N LYS A 153 -18.92 23.28 80.30
CA LYS A 153 -19.97 22.45 80.90
C LYS A 153 -20.22 21.14 80.15
N ASP A 154 -20.10 21.16 78.83
CA ASP A 154 -20.29 20.00 77.95
C ASP A 154 -19.08 19.04 77.92
N GLY A 155 -18.01 19.35 78.65
CA GLY A 155 -16.77 18.57 78.68
C GLY A 155 -15.76 18.95 77.58
N SER A 156 -16.11 19.84 76.65
CA SER A 156 -15.18 20.31 75.62
C SER A 156 -14.08 21.20 76.21
N GLY A 157 -12.89 21.12 75.62
CA GLY A 157 -11.77 21.99 75.99
C GLY A 157 -11.92 23.39 75.39
N ILE A 158 -11.64 24.42 76.18
CA ILE A 158 -11.46 25.81 75.74
C ILE A 158 -10.04 26.24 76.05
N TRP A 159 -9.39 26.91 75.10
CA TRP A 159 -8.15 27.63 75.37
C TRP A 159 -8.48 29.09 75.63
N ILE A 160 -8.02 29.60 76.78
CA ILE A 160 -8.20 30.99 77.14
C ILE A 160 -6.84 31.64 77.39
N GLU A 161 -6.67 32.87 76.93
CA GLU A 161 -5.66 33.76 77.47
C GLU A 161 -6.28 34.49 78.65
N ALA A 162 -5.73 34.31 79.85
CA ALA A 162 -6.33 34.88 81.05
C ALA A 162 -5.31 35.50 81.99
N SER A 163 -5.74 36.55 82.69
CA SER A 163 -5.01 37.20 83.76
C SER A 163 -5.83 37.15 85.05
N TYR A 164 -5.29 36.52 86.09
CA TYR A 164 -5.89 36.42 87.43
C TYR A 164 -5.26 37.46 88.34
N ASN A 165 -6.07 38.41 88.81
CA ASN A 165 -5.60 39.62 89.48
C ASN A 165 -6.20 39.75 90.89
N PRO A 166 -5.40 39.61 91.96
CA PRO A 166 -5.86 39.88 93.32
C PRO A 166 -6.25 41.35 93.48
N VAL A 167 -7.41 41.60 94.11
CA VAL A 167 -7.91 42.94 94.43
C VAL A 167 -7.74 43.19 95.92
N PHE A 168 -7.23 44.37 96.25
CA PHE A 168 -6.82 44.75 97.60
C PHE A 168 -7.83 45.68 98.27
N ARG A 169 -8.01 45.52 99.59
CA ARG A 169 -8.75 46.45 100.45
C ARG A 169 -7.91 46.70 101.69
N ARG A 170 -7.59 47.97 101.97
CA ARG A 170 -6.69 48.36 103.08
C ARG A 170 -5.34 47.59 103.06
N GLY A 171 -4.74 47.43 101.87
CA GLY A 171 -3.43 46.79 101.69
C GLY A 171 -3.41 45.26 101.76
N LYS A 172 -4.53 44.59 102.02
CA LYS A 172 -4.63 43.12 102.02
C LYS A 172 -5.46 42.64 100.82
N PRO A 173 -5.05 41.58 100.10
CA PRO A 173 -5.88 40.98 99.07
C PRO A 173 -7.16 40.45 99.73
N TYR A 174 -8.31 40.58 99.06
CA TYR A 174 -9.59 40.09 99.59
C TYR A 174 -10.44 39.33 98.57
N LYS A 175 -10.16 39.46 97.27
CA LYS A 175 -10.77 38.69 96.18
C LYS A 175 -9.83 38.62 95.00
N VAL A 176 -10.11 37.77 94.02
CA VAL A 176 -9.41 37.70 92.73
C VAL A 176 -10.39 38.00 91.62
N VAL A 177 -9.98 38.84 90.66
CA VAL A 177 -10.72 39.11 89.42
C VAL A 177 -9.92 38.53 88.26
N LYS A 178 -10.53 37.64 87.49
CA LYS A 178 -9.94 37.07 86.29
C LYS A 178 -10.58 37.69 85.05
N PHE A 179 -9.74 38.17 84.15
CA PHE A 179 -10.11 38.54 82.80
C PHE A 179 -9.65 37.46 81.84
N ALA A 180 -10.48 37.08 80.87
CA ALA A 180 -10.16 36.04 79.90
C ALA A 180 -10.69 36.35 78.50
N THR A 181 -9.94 35.88 77.51
CA THR A 181 -10.31 35.87 76.09
C THR A 181 -10.26 34.43 75.60
N ASP A 182 -11.30 33.97 74.89
CA ASP A 182 -11.27 32.68 74.20
C ASP A 182 -10.32 32.77 72.99
N ILE A 183 -9.31 31.91 72.96
CA ILE A 183 -8.31 31.82 71.89
C ILE A 183 -8.35 30.43 71.21
N THR A 184 -9.42 29.66 71.40
CA THR A 184 -9.54 28.28 70.88
C THR A 184 -9.42 28.25 69.36
N ASP A 185 -10.14 29.11 68.64
CA ASP A 185 -10.09 29.17 67.18
C ASP A 185 -8.71 29.58 66.67
N GLN A 186 -8.04 30.50 67.36
CA GLN A 186 -6.67 30.90 67.03
C GLN A 186 -5.69 29.74 67.23
N LYS A 187 -5.85 28.96 68.30
CA LYS A 187 -5.01 27.79 68.60
C LYS A 187 -5.25 26.66 67.59
N MET A 188 -6.51 26.40 67.24
CA MET A 188 -6.87 25.39 66.24
C MET A 188 -6.35 25.76 64.86
N LYS A 189 -6.48 27.03 64.45
CA LYS A 189 -5.91 27.52 63.21
C LYS A 189 -4.39 27.36 63.16
N ALA A 190 -3.69 27.70 64.24
CA ALA A 190 -2.24 27.51 64.32
C ALA A 190 -1.83 26.03 64.21
N VAL A 191 -2.59 25.12 64.82
CA VAL A 191 -2.36 23.67 64.70
C VAL A 191 -2.65 23.16 63.28
N GLU A 192 -3.73 23.63 62.66
CA GLU A 192 -4.10 23.27 61.30
C GLU A 192 -3.05 23.75 60.29
N ASP A 193 -2.59 25.00 60.41
CA ASP A 193 -1.56 25.58 59.54
C ASP A 193 -0.22 24.85 59.68
N ALA A 194 0.18 24.50 60.92
CA ALA A 194 1.36 23.67 61.16
C ALA A 194 1.20 22.26 60.56
N GLY A 195 0.04 21.62 60.73
CA GLY A 195 -0.24 20.30 60.18
C GLY A 195 -0.22 20.25 58.65
N LYS A 196 -0.67 21.32 57.98
CA LYS A 196 -0.59 21.47 56.51
C LYS A 196 0.86 21.55 56.04
N LEU A 197 1.70 22.35 56.70
CA LEU A 197 3.12 22.48 56.35
C LEU A 197 3.88 21.16 56.55
N ASP A 198 3.61 20.45 57.65
CA ASP A 198 4.21 19.15 57.92
C ASP A 198 3.79 18.10 56.88
N ALA A 199 2.53 18.11 56.44
CA ALA A 199 2.06 17.20 55.38
C ALA A 199 2.78 17.43 54.05
N ILE A 200 3.02 18.68 53.67
CA ILE A 200 3.80 19.01 52.47
C ILE A 200 5.27 18.61 52.66
N SER A 201 5.86 18.92 53.81
CA SER A 201 7.26 18.58 54.11
C SER A 201 7.53 17.07 54.05
N ARG A 202 6.57 16.23 54.48
CA ARG A 202 6.70 14.76 54.38
C ARG A 202 6.73 14.23 52.95
N SER A 203 6.14 14.94 51.99
CA SER A 203 5.93 14.43 50.63
C SER A 203 6.79 15.11 49.56
N GLN A 204 7.35 16.29 49.85
CA GLN A 204 8.12 17.08 48.89
C GLN A 204 9.45 17.54 49.47
N ALA A 205 10.40 17.84 48.59
CA ALA A 205 11.62 18.54 48.97
C ALA A 205 11.28 20.01 49.25
N VAL A 206 11.58 20.47 50.47
CA VAL A 206 11.30 21.84 50.93
C VAL A 206 12.59 22.49 51.37
N ILE A 207 12.81 23.72 50.89
CA ILE A 207 13.95 24.55 51.30
C ILE A 207 13.52 26.01 51.41
N GLU A 208 14.03 26.68 52.44
CA GLU A 208 13.77 28.08 52.74
C GLU A 208 15.02 28.93 52.50
N PHE A 209 14.82 30.10 51.93
CA PHE A 209 15.88 31.07 51.66
C PHE A 209 15.53 32.45 52.21
N THR A 210 16.56 33.24 52.48
CA THR A 210 16.41 34.69 52.61
C THR A 210 16.00 35.29 51.25
N PRO A 211 15.47 36.53 51.20
CA PRO A 211 15.17 37.19 49.93
C PRO A 211 16.39 37.39 49.01
N ARG A 212 17.61 37.24 49.56
CA ARG A 212 18.88 37.29 48.83
C ARG A 212 19.37 35.92 48.35
N GLY A 213 18.66 34.84 48.68
CA GLY A 213 18.98 33.48 48.24
C GLY A 213 19.93 32.70 49.14
N GLU A 214 20.14 33.13 50.39
CA GLU A 214 20.89 32.39 51.41
C GLU A 214 19.99 31.36 52.09
N ILE A 215 20.49 30.15 52.34
CA ILE A 215 19.71 29.02 52.83
C ILE A 215 19.46 29.15 54.33
N ILE A 216 18.20 29.13 54.73
CA ILE A 216 17.76 29.21 56.14
C ILE A 216 17.61 27.81 56.73
N ALA A 217 16.84 26.97 56.04
CA ALA A 217 16.49 25.61 56.46
C ALA A 217 16.13 24.76 55.22
N ALA A 218 16.28 23.45 55.32
CA ALA A 218 15.82 22.49 54.31
C ALA A 218 15.36 21.21 55.02
N ASN A 219 14.37 20.53 54.45
CA ASN A 219 13.91 19.25 54.99
C ASN A 219 14.74 18.07 54.48
N GLU A 220 14.53 16.91 55.08
CA GLU A 220 15.25 15.67 54.75
C GLU A 220 15.09 15.26 53.28
N ASN A 221 13.90 15.46 52.70
CA ASN A 221 13.64 15.16 51.30
C ASN A 221 14.56 15.98 50.36
N PHE A 222 14.71 17.28 50.61
CA PHE A 222 15.60 18.13 49.82
C PHE A 222 17.07 17.70 49.95
N CYS A 223 17.50 17.47 51.19
CA CYS A 223 18.85 17.01 51.52
C CYS A 223 19.16 15.68 50.84
N ALA A 224 18.25 14.70 50.92
CA ALA A 224 18.38 13.40 50.29
C ALA A 224 18.43 13.48 48.76
N THR A 225 17.54 14.26 48.13
CA THR A 225 17.54 14.44 46.68
C THR A 225 18.88 14.96 46.18
N LEU A 226 19.40 16.05 46.77
CA LEU A 226 20.65 16.67 46.31
C LEU A 226 21.92 16.06 46.93
N GLY A 227 21.78 15.15 47.89
CA GLY A 227 22.89 14.45 48.54
C GLY A 227 23.70 15.30 49.53
N TYR A 228 23.11 16.34 50.10
CA TYR A 228 23.76 17.21 51.10
C TYR A 228 23.11 17.07 52.48
N GLU A 229 23.89 17.27 53.54
CA GLU A 229 23.35 17.49 54.87
C GLU A 229 22.97 18.96 55.09
N LEU A 230 21.96 19.23 55.93
CA LEU A 230 21.52 20.62 56.21
C LEU A 230 22.67 21.49 56.73
N ALA A 231 23.54 20.92 57.56
CA ALA A 231 24.71 21.62 58.11
C ALA A 231 25.71 22.07 57.04
N GLU A 232 25.77 21.39 55.89
CA GLU A 232 26.68 21.72 54.78
C GLU A 232 26.17 22.91 53.95
N ILE A 233 24.85 23.07 53.88
CA ILE A 233 24.20 24.03 52.99
C ILE A 233 23.65 25.25 53.72
N ARG A 234 23.35 25.16 55.02
CA ARG A 234 22.80 26.29 55.79
C ARG A 234 23.73 27.49 55.76
N GLY A 235 23.19 28.67 55.48
CA GLY A 235 23.94 29.92 55.31
C GLY A 235 24.70 30.05 53.99
N ARG A 236 24.74 29.00 53.15
CA ARG A 236 25.26 29.10 51.77
C ARG A 236 24.19 29.69 50.85
N HIS A 237 24.61 30.15 49.68
CA HIS A 237 23.69 30.71 48.68
C HIS A 237 23.23 29.63 47.70
N HIS A 238 21.93 29.65 47.32
CA HIS A 238 21.27 28.77 46.35
C HIS A 238 22.08 28.47 45.07
N ARG A 239 22.95 29.39 44.63
CA ARG A 239 23.79 29.22 43.42
C ARG A 239 24.65 27.95 43.44
N MET A 240 24.96 27.42 44.62
CA MET A 240 25.70 26.16 44.74
C MET A 240 25.00 24.96 44.11
N PHE A 241 23.68 25.01 43.96
CA PHE A 241 22.89 23.96 43.30
C PHE A 241 22.68 24.21 41.81
N CYS A 242 23.28 25.26 41.23
CA CYS A 242 23.07 25.66 39.84
C CYS A 242 24.35 25.41 39.04
N GLU A 243 24.20 25.19 37.74
CA GLU A 243 25.36 25.16 36.84
C GLU A 243 26.12 26.49 36.89
N PRO A 244 27.47 26.48 36.86
CA PRO A 244 28.28 27.70 36.99
C PRO A 244 27.93 28.80 35.96
N GLY A 245 27.62 28.41 34.72
CA GLY A 245 27.23 29.34 33.65
C GLY A 245 25.90 30.05 33.96
N TYR A 246 24.87 29.31 34.37
CA TYR A 246 23.59 29.88 34.76
C TYR A 246 23.71 30.74 36.02
N ALA A 247 24.46 30.29 37.04
CA ALA A 247 24.65 31.03 38.28
C ALA A 247 25.31 32.42 38.09
N GLY A 248 26.10 32.59 37.03
CA GLY A 248 26.73 33.86 36.64
C GLY A 248 25.87 34.75 35.72
N SER A 249 24.74 34.25 35.22
CA SER A 249 23.91 34.93 34.21
C SER A 249 23.05 36.07 34.77
N ASP A 250 22.61 36.95 33.87
CA ASP A 250 21.65 38.00 34.17
C ASP A 250 20.28 37.43 34.55
N ASP A 251 19.89 36.31 33.93
CA ASP A 251 18.64 35.59 34.22
C ASP A 251 18.60 35.10 35.68
N TYR A 252 19.71 34.60 36.20
CA TYR A 252 19.80 34.19 37.61
C TYR A 252 19.67 35.38 38.58
N ARG A 253 20.24 36.54 38.22
CA ARG A 253 20.08 37.76 39.04
C ARG A 253 18.64 38.25 39.02
N LEU A 254 18.02 38.31 37.84
CA LEU A 254 16.62 38.68 37.66
C LEU A 254 15.68 37.72 38.40
N PHE A 255 15.98 36.42 38.41
CA PHE A 255 15.21 35.41 39.14
C PHE A 255 15.09 35.75 40.64
N TRP A 256 16.20 36.07 41.31
CA TRP A 256 16.17 36.47 42.72
C TRP A 256 15.57 37.86 42.95
N GLN A 257 15.75 38.78 42.01
CA GLN A 257 15.11 40.10 42.08
C GLN A 257 13.58 39.99 42.06
N LYS A 258 13.03 39.17 41.17
CA LYS A 258 11.57 38.90 41.08
C LYS A 258 11.04 38.28 42.36
N LEU A 259 11.73 37.27 42.90
CA LEU A 259 11.35 36.65 44.17
C LEU A 259 11.38 37.66 45.34
N ALA A 260 12.39 38.53 45.39
CA ALA A 260 12.47 39.59 46.40
C ALA A 260 11.36 40.65 46.27
N GLN A 261 10.79 40.81 45.07
CA GLN A 261 9.64 41.68 44.80
C GLN A 261 8.28 41.01 45.06
N GLY A 262 8.27 39.72 45.46
CA GLY A 262 7.06 38.97 45.77
C GLY A 262 6.49 38.17 44.60
N GLU A 263 7.17 38.14 43.44
CA GLU A 263 6.72 37.34 42.29
C GLU A 263 7.08 35.86 42.48
N PRO A 264 6.11 34.93 42.51
CA PRO A 264 6.39 33.51 42.60
C PRO A 264 6.96 32.98 41.27
N MET A 265 7.83 31.97 41.36
CA MET A 265 8.46 31.35 40.20
C MET A 265 8.24 29.84 40.21
N SER A 266 7.68 29.29 39.14
CA SER A 266 7.46 27.85 38.98
C SER A 266 7.98 27.37 37.64
N GLY A 267 8.53 26.15 37.61
CA GLY A 267 9.05 25.56 36.38
C GLY A 267 9.84 24.28 36.63
N GLU A 268 10.43 23.77 35.57
CA GLU A 268 11.40 22.67 35.62
C GLU A 268 12.81 23.25 35.57
N PHE A 269 13.67 22.78 36.46
CA PHE A 269 15.00 23.32 36.64
C PHE A 269 16.01 22.20 36.78
N LEU A 270 17.12 22.31 36.05
CA LEU A 270 18.30 21.50 36.31
C LEU A 270 19.03 22.03 37.54
N ARG A 271 19.38 21.13 38.46
CA ARG A 271 20.17 21.40 39.65
C ARG A 271 21.33 20.42 39.75
N VAL A 272 22.39 20.87 40.41
CA VAL A 272 23.62 20.11 40.61
C VAL A 272 23.70 19.72 42.10
N GLY A 273 23.60 18.42 42.36
CA GLY A 273 23.75 17.82 43.67
C GLY A 273 25.22 17.69 44.09
N LYS A 274 25.45 17.09 45.26
CA LYS A 274 26.78 16.76 45.75
C LYS A 274 27.48 15.81 44.75
N ALA A 275 28.78 15.96 44.59
CA ALA A 275 29.60 15.25 43.61
C ALA A 275 29.22 15.50 42.12
N GLY A 276 28.49 16.59 41.82
CA GLY A 276 28.22 17.00 40.44
C GLY A 276 27.04 16.28 39.77
N LYS A 277 26.25 15.51 40.52
CA LYS A 277 25.07 14.81 39.99
C LYS A 277 24.03 15.80 39.46
N GLU A 278 23.66 15.67 38.20
CA GLU A 278 22.55 16.41 37.60
C GLU A 278 21.20 15.89 38.09
N ILE A 279 20.32 16.80 38.50
CA ILE A 279 18.99 16.50 39.02
C ILE A 279 18.00 17.47 38.42
N TRP A 280 17.02 16.94 37.69
CA TRP A 280 15.90 17.73 37.22
C TRP A 280 14.83 17.79 38.30
N ILE A 281 14.38 18.99 38.62
CA ILE A 281 13.30 19.20 39.57
C ILE A 281 12.17 20.00 38.95
N GLN A 282 10.94 19.61 39.23
CA GLN A 282 9.79 20.49 39.09
C GLN A 282 9.63 21.24 40.40
N ALA A 283 9.74 22.58 40.38
CA ALA A 283 9.75 23.36 41.61
C ALA A 283 8.96 24.66 41.52
N ALA A 284 8.44 25.09 42.66
CA ALA A 284 7.76 26.37 42.87
C ALA A 284 8.43 27.13 44.02
N TYR A 285 8.92 28.34 43.77
CA TYR A 285 9.53 29.26 44.71
C TYR A 285 8.50 30.33 45.08
N ASN A 286 8.15 30.38 46.36
CA ASN A 286 7.04 31.17 46.87
C ASN A 286 7.54 32.19 47.92
N PRO A 287 7.59 33.48 47.58
CA PRO A 287 7.90 34.55 48.53
C PRO A 287 6.86 34.62 49.66
N ILE A 288 7.32 34.77 50.89
CA ILE A 288 6.48 34.91 52.09
C ILE A 288 6.63 36.33 52.62
N LEU A 289 5.50 37.01 52.77
CA LEU A 289 5.39 38.41 53.14
C LEU A 289 5.21 38.56 54.65
N ASP A 290 5.76 39.62 55.21
CA ASP A 290 5.52 40.04 56.60
C ASP A 290 4.24 40.90 56.73
N LEU A 291 4.00 41.44 57.93
CA LEU A 291 2.83 42.28 58.23
C LEU A 291 2.85 43.63 57.47
N ASP A 292 4.02 44.09 57.01
CA ASP A 292 4.20 45.31 56.23
C ASP A 292 4.19 45.04 54.71
N GLY A 293 3.92 43.79 54.31
CA GLY A 293 3.90 43.36 52.91
C GLY A 293 5.29 43.20 52.27
N ARG A 294 6.36 43.12 53.07
CA ARG A 294 7.73 42.92 52.57
C ARG A 294 8.08 41.44 52.58
N VAL A 295 8.76 40.97 51.54
CA VAL A 295 9.24 39.58 51.49
C VAL A 295 10.34 39.40 52.53
N PHE A 296 10.13 38.51 53.50
CA PHE A 296 11.14 38.20 54.53
C PHE A 296 11.78 36.82 54.34
N LYS A 297 11.14 35.91 53.60
CA LYS A 297 11.70 34.61 53.20
C LYS A 297 11.09 34.11 51.90
N VAL A 298 11.74 33.14 51.26
CA VAL A 298 11.23 32.42 50.08
C VAL A 298 11.22 30.93 50.40
N VAL A 299 10.08 30.27 50.19
CA VAL A 299 9.93 28.82 50.41
C VAL A 299 9.80 28.13 49.05
N LYS A 300 10.66 27.15 48.80
CA LYS A 300 10.63 26.34 47.58
C LYS A 300 10.11 24.95 47.89
N PHE A 301 9.16 24.51 47.10
CA PHE A 301 8.70 23.12 47.03
C PHE A 301 9.20 22.49 45.74
N ALA A 302 9.71 21.26 45.81
CA ALA A 302 10.28 20.57 44.66
C ALA A 302 9.98 19.07 44.65
N THR A 303 9.86 18.54 43.44
CA THR A 303 9.77 17.10 43.14
C THR A 303 10.88 16.74 42.17
N ASP A 304 11.60 15.66 42.44
CA ASP A 304 12.60 15.11 41.53
C ASP A 304 11.90 14.48 40.32
N VAL A 305 12.28 14.91 39.12
CA VAL A 305 11.75 14.42 37.84
C VAL A 305 12.88 13.92 36.92
N SER A 306 14.05 13.62 37.48
CA SER A 306 15.26 13.20 36.75
C SER A 306 15.03 11.97 35.89
N GLU A 307 14.36 10.93 36.41
CA GLU A 307 14.08 9.71 35.65
C GLU A 307 13.16 10.00 34.44
N ARG A 308 12.15 10.87 34.62
CA ARG A 308 11.26 11.29 33.54
C ARG A 308 12.02 12.08 32.46
N MET A 309 12.88 13.01 32.87
CA MET A 309 13.68 13.80 31.92
C MET A 309 14.72 12.94 31.20
N GLY A 310 15.30 11.95 31.88
CA GLY A 310 16.17 10.94 31.26
C GLY A 310 15.44 10.12 30.20
N ALA A 311 14.24 9.63 30.52
CA ALA A 311 13.40 8.92 29.55
C ALA A 311 13.06 9.77 28.30
N ILE A 312 12.75 11.06 28.48
CA ILE A 312 12.53 12.00 27.37
C ILE A 312 13.79 12.16 26.52
N ALA A 313 14.96 12.32 27.14
CA ALA A 313 16.23 12.45 26.42
C ALA A 313 16.57 11.18 25.63
N THR A 314 16.39 10.00 26.22
CA THR A 314 16.60 8.70 25.59
C THR A 314 15.64 8.48 24.42
N LEU A 315 14.35 8.83 24.57
CA LEU A 315 13.40 8.79 23.47
C LEU A 315 13.78 9.76 22.34
N GLY A 316 14.23 10.97 22.69
CA GLY A 316 14.71 11.96 21.71
C GLY A 316 15.92 11.46 20.92
N ALA A 317 16.87 10.79 21.58
CA ALA A 317 18.01 10.14 20.93
C ALA A 317 17.55 9.01 20.00
N GLY A 318 16.60 8.18 20.42
CA GLY A 318 16.03 7.12 19.59
C GLY A 318 15.30 7.64 18.35
N LEU A 319 14.50 8.70 18.49
CA LEU A 319 13.85 9.37 17.36
C LEU A 319 14.87 9.97 16.40
N ARG A 320 15.99 10.50 16.91
CA ARG A 320 17.09 10.99 16.06
C ARG A 320 17.77 9.86 15.29
N ALA A 321 18.05 8.74 15.94
CA ALA A 321 18.59 7.55 15.28
C ALA A 321 17.64 7.05 14.17
N LEU A 322 16.34 7.00 14.45
CA LEU A 322 15.30 6.65 13.47
C LEU A 322 15.28 7.63 12.29
N ALA A 323 15.39 8.94 12.54
CA ALA A 323 15.45 9.97 11.50
C ALA A 323 16.72 9.87 10.63
N ASP A 324 17.83 9.41 11.22
CA ASP A 324 19.08 9.12 10.52
C ASP A 324 19.05 7.76 9.77
N GLY A 325 17.90 7.06 9.77
CA GLY A 325 17.68 5.81 9.06
C GLY A 325 18.06 4.55 9.82
N ASP A 326 18.37 4.64 11.11
CA ASP A 326 18.69 3.48 11.93
C ASP A 326 17.41 2.76 12.40
N LEU A 327 17.08 1.65 11.73
CA LEU A 327 15.93 0.81 12.08
C LEU A 327 16.31 -0.37 13.00
N HIS A 328 17.49 -0.30 13.63
CA HIS A 328 17.94 -1.28 14.62
C HIS A 328 17.97 -0.70 16.03
N HIS A 329 17.95 0.63 16.17
CA HIS A 329 17.96 1.29 17.47
C HIS A 329 16.75 0.86 18.32
N ARG A 330 17.02 0.46 19.57
CA ARG A 330 16.01 0.07 20.55
C ARG A 330 16.24 0.82 21.87
N LEU A 331 15.14 1.09 22.55
CA LEU A 331 15.14 1.64 23.90
C LEU A 331 15.03 0.47 24.89
N ASP A 332 16.15 -0.06 25.34
CA ASP A 332 16.19 -1.27 26.18
C ASP A 332 16.11 -0.97 27.69
N GLU A 333 16.51 0.23 28.12
CA GLU A 333 16.38 0.66 29.52
C GLU A 333 14.93 0.97 29.87
N PRO A 334 14.38 0.41 30.97
CA PRO A 334 13.02 0.69 31.42
C PRO A 334 12.83 2.17 31.73
N PHE A 335 11.67 2.71 31.34
CA PHE A 335 11.28 4.07 31.70
C PHE A 335 10.49 4.09 33.00
N VAL A 336 10.21 5.28 33.50
CA VAL A 336 9.23 5.46 34.59
C VAL A 336 7.88 4.83 34.20
N PRO A 337 7.09 4.31 35.15
CA PRO A 337 5.85 3.57 34.83
C PRO A 337 4.88 4.31 33.91
N THR A 338 4.82 5.65 34.01
CA THR A 338 3.96 6.49 33.17
C THR A 338 4.42 6.62 31.71
N MET A 339 5.65 6.24 31.38
CA MET A 339 6.25 6.35 30.05
C MET A 339 6.65 5.00 29.44
N GLU A 340 6.47 3.89 30.17
CA GLU A 340 6.84 2.55 29.71
C GLU A 340 6.06 2.12 28.45
N GLY A 341 4.80 2.54 28.33
CA GLY A 341 4.02 2.36 27.10
C GLY A 341 4.70 3.02 25.89
N THR A 342 5.17 4.26 26.04
CA THR A 342 5.86 5.00 24.97
C THR A 342 7.17 4.31 24.54
N ARG A 343 7.91 3.71 25.49
CA ARG A 343 9.12 2.94 25.17
C ARG A 343 8.79 1.72 24.29
N ASN A 344 7.75 0.98 24.64
CA ASN A 344 7.30 -0.19 23.87
C ASN A 344 6.76 0.22 22.50
N ASP A 345 5.90 1.24 22.43
CA ASP A 345 5.34 1.75 21.18
C ASP A 345 6.43 2.20 20.20
N PHE A 346 7.48 2.86 20.70
CA PHE A 346 8.65 3.22 19.89
C PHE A 346 9.34 1.98 19.32
N ASN A 347 9.67 1.01 20.17
CA ASN A 347 10.36 -0.22 19.75
C ASN A 347 9.54 -1.02 18.72
N ASP A 348 8.23 -1.15 18.94
CA ASP A 348 7.32 -1.84 18.03
C ASP A 348 7.19 -1.11 16.69
N SER A 349 7.20 0.22 16.71
CA SER A 349 7.21 1.05 15.51
C SER A 349 8.48 0.83 14.68
N VAL A 350 9.66 0.80 15.33
CA VAL A 350 10.94 0.51 14.67
C VAL A 350 10.94 -0.90 14.05
N VAL A 351 10.44 -1.90 14.78
CA VAL A 351 10.33 -3.28 14.28
C VAL A 351 9.40 -3.36 13.06
N THR A 352 8.26 -2.68 13.11
CA THR A 352 7.27 -2.66 12.03
C THR A 352 7.85 -1.99 10.78
N LEU A 353 8.49 -0.83 10.94
CA LEU A 353 9.16 -0.12 9.84
C LEU A 353 10.28 -0.96 9.23
N ARG A 354 11.14 -1.57 10.05
CA ARG A 354 12.21 -2.46 9.56
C ARG A 354 11.65 -3.60 8.73
N THR A 355 10.62 -4.27 9.23
CA THR A 355 9.99 -5.41 8.55
C THR A 355 9.38 -5.00 7.21
N ALA A 356 8.71 -3.84 7.17
CA ALA A 356 8.17 -3.29 5.93
C ALA A 356 9.29 -2.97 4.91
N MET A 357 10.39 -2.34 5.34
CA MET A 357 11.52 -2.03 4.47
C MET A 357 12.25 -3.30 3.97
N GLN A 358 12.36 -4.32 4.81
CA GLN A 358 12.90 -5.64 4.42
C GLN A 358 12.01 -6.28 3.33
N ALA A 359 10.69 -6.27 3.50
CA ALA A 359 9.76 -6.78 2.48
C ALA A 359 9.86 -6.03 1.15
N VAL A 360 10.04 -4.70 1.17
CA VAL A 360 10.30 -3.90 -0.04
C VAL A 360 11.60 -4.32 -0.70
N GLY A 361 12.66 -4.57 0.07
CA GLY A 361 13.95 -5.05 -0.45
C GLY A 361 13.86 -6.44 -1.10
N ASP A 362 13.08 -7.35 -0.51
CA ASP A 362 12.83 -8.67 -1.08
C ASP A 362 12.03 -8.59 -2.40
N ASN A 363 11.01 -7.72 -2.44
CA ASN A 363 10.26 -7.45 -3.67
C ASN A 363 11.14 -6.84 -4.77
N ALA A 364 12.02 -5.90 -4.43
CA ALA A 364 12.97 -5.32 -5.39
C ALA A 364 13.94 -6.37 -5.95
N ARG A 365 14.40 -7.32 -5.11
CA ARG A 365 15.21 -8.46 -5.56
C ARG A 365 14.43 -9.36 -6.53
N ALA A 366 13.19 -9.68 -6.21
CA ALA A 366 12.32 -10.46 -7.08
C ALA A 366 12.07 -9.77 -8.43
N ILE A 367 11.83 -8.45 -8.44
CA ILE A 367 11.66 -7.66 -9.68
C ILE A 367 12.93 -7.68 -10.52
N THR A 368 14.11 -7.54 -9.90
CA THR A 368 15.39 -7.59 -10.62
C THR A 368 15.59 -8.95 -11.28
N SER A 369 15.40 -10.04 -10.53
CA SER A 369 15.49 -11.41 -11.06
C SER A 369 14.49 -11.64 -12.20
N GLY A 370 13.23 -11.25 -12.01
CA GLY A 370 12.20 -11.39 -13.04
C GLY A 370 12.50 -10.58 -14.29
N SER A 371 13.09 -9.38 -14.15
CA SER A 371 13.51 -8.55 -15.28
C SER A 371 14.65 -9.18 -16.08
N ASP A 372 15.60 -9.82 -15.39
CA ASP A 372 16.70 -10.56 -16.04
C ASP A 372 16.19 -11.81 -16.79
N GLU A 373 15.21 -12.52 -16.22
CA GLU A 373 14.53 -13.64 -16.88
C GLU A 373 13.79 -13.20 -18.15
N ILE A 374 13.02 -12.09 -18.08
CA ILE A 374 12.31 -11.55 -19.25
C ILE A 374 13.30 -11.12 -20.32
N ARG A 375 14.41 -10.47 -19.95
CA ARG A 375 15.47 -10.10 -20.91
C ARG A 375 16.03 -11.33 -21.63
N SER A 376 16.36 -12.38 -20.90
CA SER A 376 16.85 -13.63 -21.48
C SER A 376 15.83 -14.27 -22.43
N ALA A 377 14.54 -14.26 -22.05
CA ALA A 377 13.46 -14.76 -22.90
C ALA A 377 13.25 -13.91 -24.16
N ALA A 378 13.38 -12.58 -24.05
CA ALA A 378 13.31 -11.66 -25.17
C ALA A 378 14.47 -11.89 -26.15
N ASP A 379 15.69 -12.12 -25.66
CA ASP A 379 16.87 -12.44 -26.48
C ASP A 379 16.73 -13.78 -27.22
N ASP A 380 16.09 -14.79 -26.61
CA ASP A 380 15.75 -16.04 -27.29
C ASP A 380 14.67 -15.83 -28.37
N LEU A 381 13.61 -15.08 -28.03
CA LEU A 381 12.55 -14.77 -28.98
C LEU A 381 13.05 -13.94 -30.17
N SER A 382 13.98 -13.01 -29.95
CA SER A 382 14.64 -12.22 -31.00
C SER A 382 15.32 -13.14 -32.01
N ARG A 383 16.19 -14.04 -31.53
CA ARG A 383 16.91 -14.99 -32.39
C ARG A 383 15.97 -15.91 -33.16
N ARG A 384 14.89 -16.36 -32.53
CA ARG A 384 13.86 -17.18 -33.19
C ARG A 384 13.08 -16.40 -34.23
N THR A 385 12.81 -15.12 -33.98
CA THR A 385 12.10 -14.24 -34.91
C THR A 385 12.96 -13.89 -36.12
N GLU A 386 14.27 -13.66 -35.93
CA GLU A 386 15.24 -13.51 -37.02
C GLU A 386 15.32 -14.77 -37.88
N GLN A 387 15.42 -15.94 -37.26
CA GLN A 387 15.43 -17.22 -37.98
C GLN A 387 14.11 -17.44 -38.74
N GLN A 388 12.97 -17.12 -38.11
CA GLN A 388 11.66 -17.24 -38.73
C GLN A 388 11.51 -16.30 -39.92
N ALA A 389 12.01 -15.06 -39.81
CA ALA A 389 12.01 -14.10 -40.92
C ALA A 389 12.78 -14.65 -42.13
N ALA A 390 13.98 -15.20 -41.91
CA ALA A 390 14.76 -15.83 -42.97
C ALA A 390 14.02 -17.02 -43.62
N SER A 391 13.39 -17.88 -42.82
CA SER A 391 12.59 -19.00 -43.35
C SER A 391 11.36 -18.55 -44.14
N VAL A 392 10.71 -17.45 -43.72
CA VAL A 392 9.57 -16.86 -44.42
C VAL A 392 10.01 -16.27 -45.76
N GLU A 393 11.13 -15.55 -45.82
CA GLU A 393 11.70 -15.02 -47.05
C GLU A 393 12.04 -16.15 -48.05
N GLU A 394 12.69 -17.22 -47.58
CA GLU A 394 13.03 -18.37 -48.41
C GLU A 394 11.78 -19.10 -48.92
N THR A 395 10.77 -19.28 -48.06
CA THR A 395 9.49 -19.90 -48.44
C THR A 395 8.74 -19.05 -49.46
N ALA A 396 8.71 -17.73 -49.30
CA ALA A 396 8.08 -16.81 -50.24
C ALA A 396 8.78 -16.84 -51.61
N ALA A 397 10.12 -16.90 -51.62
CA ALA A 397 10.88 -17.05 -52.86
C ALA A 397 10.58 -18.39 -53.57
N ALA A 398 10.56 -19.49 -52.82
CA ALA A 398 10.24 -20.82 -53.35
C ALA A 398 8.80 -20.87 -53.90
N LEU A 399 7.83 -20.28 -53.20
CA LEU A 399 6.44 -20.19 -53.65
C LEU A 399 6.31 -19.42 -54.95
N ASN A 400 6.97 -18.26 -55.08
CA ASN A 400 6.97 -17.49 -56.33
C ASN A 400 7.51 -18.32 -57.50
N GLN A 401 8.57 -19.11 -57.28
CA GLN A 401 9.13 -20.00 -58.30
C GLN A 401 8.17 -21.15 -58.67
N ILE A 402 7.48 -21.74 -57.69
CA ILE A 402 6.48 -22.78 -57.93
C ILE A 402 5.28 -22.21 -58.69
N THR A 403 4.76 -21.05 -58.30
CA THR A 403 3.65 -20.37 -58.98
C THR A 403 3.99 -20.07 -60.43
N ALA A 404 5.22 -19.60 -60.71
CA ALA A 404 5.69 -19.39 -62.07
C ALA A 404 5.72 -20.71 -62.86
N SER A 405 6.24 -21.78 -62.27
CA SER A 405 6.33 -23.11 -62.90
C SER A 405 4.96 -23.73 -63.20
N VAL A 406 3.99 -23.60 -62.29
CA VAL A 406 2.61 -24.07 -62.48
C VAL A 406 1.90 -23.27 -63.58
N THR A 407 2.12 -21.95 -63.62
CA THR A 407 1.58 -21.09 -64.69
C THR A 407 2.15 -21.47 -66.04
N GLU A 408 3.45 -21.74 -66.12
CA GLU A 408 4.09 -22.23 -67.35
C GLU A 408 3.56 -23.61 -67.76
N ALA A 409 3.40 -24.53 -66.81
CA ALA A 409 2.85 -25.86 -67.08
C ALA A 409 1.42 -25.79 -67.63
N ALA A 410 0.58 -24.90 -67.09
CA ALA A 410 -0.77 -24.65 -67.59
C ALA A 410 -0.75 -24.14 -69.04
N CYS A 411 0.12 -23.16 -69.35
CA CYS A 411 0.26 -22.61 -70.69
C CYS A 411 0.74 -23.68 -71.69
N ARG A 412 1.77 -24.46 -71.35
CA ARG A 412 2.26 -25.56 -72.18
C ARG A 412 1.21 -26.65 -72.40
N ALA A 413 0.39 -26.94 -71.40
CA ALA A 413 -0.71 -27.90 -71.53
C ALA A 413 -1.81 -27.35 -72.47
N GLU A 414 -2.17 -26.08 -72.40
CA GLU A 414 -3.10 -25.44 -73.34
C GLU A 414 -2.58 -25.47 -74.79
N GLU A 415 -1.29 -25.20 -75.00
CA GLU A 415 -0.63 -25.32 -76.31
C GLU A 415 -0.65 -26.76 -76.83
N ALA A 416 -0.31 -27.74 -75.97
CA ALA A 416 -0.39 -29.16 -76.31
C ALA A 416 -1.82 -29.58 -76.68
N GLY A 417 -2.83 -29.08 -75.97
CA GLY A 417 -4.23 -29.36 -76.25
C GLY A 417 -4.65 -28.88 -77.64
N THR A 418 -4.16 -27.70 -78.04
CA THR A 418 -4.39 -27.16 -79.39
C THR A 418 -3.73 -28.05 -80.46
N LEU A 419 -2.50 -28.51 -80.23
CA LEU A 419 -1.78 -29.39 -81.15
C LEU A 419 -2.46 -30.77 -81.29
N VAL A 420 -2.94 -31.31 -80.18
CA VAL A 420 -3.68 -32.58 -80.14
C VAL A 420 -5.01 -32.46 -80.89
N ALA A 421 -5.75 -31.36 -80.73
CA ALA A 421 -6.97 -31.10 -81.47
C ALA A 421 -6.73 -31.03 -82.99
N GLN A 422 -5.65 -30.37 -83.43
CA GLN A 422 -5.26 -30.34 -84.84
C GLN A 422 -4.84 -31.73 -85.36
N THR A 423 -4.11 -32.49 -84.55
CA THR A 423 -3.67 -33.85 -84.89
C THR A 423 -4.87 -34.79 -85.05
N ARG A 424 -5.86 -34.68 -84.16
CA ARG A 424 -7.13 -35.42 -84.26
C ARG A 424 -7.85 -35.13 -85.56
N ALA A 425 -8.03 -33.85 -85.91
CA ALA A 425 -8.69 -33.45 -87.15
C ALA A 425 -7.95 -33.99 -88.40
N ASN A 426 -6.62 -34.01 -88.38
CA ASN A 426 -5.83 -34.59 -89.47
C ASN A 426 -5.95 -36.11 -89.56
N ALA A 427 -6.02 -36.82 -88.43
CA ALA A 427 -6.22 -38.26 -88.39
C ALA A 427 -7.63 -38.64 -88.88
N GLU A 428 -8.67 -37.94 -88.43
CA GLU A 428 -10.05 -38.10 -88.90
C GLU A 428 -10.16 -37.89 -90.43
N ARG A 429 -9.55 -36.81 -90.94
CA ARG A 429 -9.48 -36.54 -92.39
C ARG A 429 -8.70 -37.60 -93.16
N SER A 430 -7.60 -38.13 -92.59
CA SER A 430 -6.84 -39.22 -93.21
C SER A 430 -7.67 -40.50 -93.28
N GLY A 431 -8.44 -40.80 -92.23
CA GLY A 431 -9.40 -41.91 -92.21
C GLY A 431 -10.49 -41.78 -93.27
N GLU A 432 -11.00 -40.57 -93.54
CA GLU A 432 -11.92 -40.33 -94.65
C GLU A 432 -11.29 -40.60 -96.03
N VAL A 433 -10.04 -40.16 -96.23
CA VAL A 433 -9.32 -40.38 -97.50
C VAL A 433 -9.07 -41.88 -97.73
N VAL A 434 -8.64 -42.60 -96.69
CA VAL A 434 -8.44 -44.05 -96.75
C VAL A 434 -9.75 -44.77 -97.06
N ARG A 435 -10.87 -44.38 -96.43
CA ARG A 435 -12.20 -44.96 -96.72
C ARG A 435 -12.61 -44.78 -98.18
N LYS A 436 -12.40 -43.59 -98.75
CA LYS A 436 -12.61 -43.33 -100.18
C LYS A 436 -11.69 -44.16 -101.07
N ALA A 437 -10.44 -44.38 -100.65
CA ALA A 437 -9.50 -45.23 -101.39
C ALA A 437 -9.91 -46.72 -101.37
N VAL A 438 -10.39 -47.24 -100.23
CA VAL A 438 -10.96 -48.59 -100.15
C VAL A 438 -12.17 -48.74 -101.08
N GLU A 439 -13.08 -47.76 -101.08
CA GLU A 439 -14.25 -47.75 -101.97
C GLU A 439 -13.85 -47.77 -103.45
N ALA A 440 -12.91 -46.90 -103.85
CA ALA A 440 -12.40 -46.86 -105.22
C ALA A 440 -11.70 -48.16 -105.63
N MET A 441 -10.89 -48.76 -104.73
CA MET A 441 -10.23 -50.03 -105.00
C MET A 441 -11.22 -51.20 -105.08
N GLY A 442 -12.30 -51.18 -104.29
CA GLY A 442 -13.40 -52.15 -104.41
C GLY A 442 -14.13 -52.03 -105.75
N GLN A 443 -14.32 -50.82 -106.27
CA GLN A 443 -14.86 -50.62 -107.62
C GLN A 443 -13.92 -51.16 -108.72
N ILE A 444 -12.59 -51.03 -108.54
CA ILE A 444 -11.59 -51.60 -109.45
C ILE A 444 -11.60 -53.14 -109.39
N GLU A 445 -11.72 -53.72 -108.19
CA GLU A 445 -11.84 -55.18 -108.02
C GLU A 445 -13.08 -55.71 -108.75
N SER A 446 -14.23 -55.07 -108.54
CA SER A 446 -15.48 -55.40 -109.23
C SER A 446 -15.35 -55.29 -110.75
N SER A 447 -14.76 -54.20 -111.26
CA SER A 447 -14.54 -54.00 -112.70
C SER A 447 -13.61 -55.06 -113.28
N SER A 448 -12.57 -55.46 -112.54
CA SER A 448 -11.64 -56.52 -112.96
C SER A 448 -12.33 -57.88 -113.03
N GLN A 449 -13.26 -58.16 -112.11
CA GLN A 449 -14.07 -59.38 -112.13
C GLN A 449 -15.05 -59.40 -113.32
N GLU A 450 -15.68 -58.26 -113.63
CA GLU A 450 -16.52 -58.12 -114.83
C GLU A 450 -15.72 -58.36 -116.12
N ILE A 451 -14.52 -57.77 -116.23
CA ILE A 451 -13.62 -58.01 -117.37
C ILE A 451 -13.27 -59.50 -117.45
N SER A 452 -12.92 -60.14 -116.33
CA SER A 452 -12.62 -61.58 -116.31
C SER A 452 -13.79 -62.43 -116.82
N ASN A 453 -15.03 -62.06 -116.49
CA ASN A 453 -16.22 -62.74 -116.99
C ASN A 453 -16.40 -62.55 -118.50
N ILE A 454 -16.18 -61.34 -119.02
CA ILE A 454 -16.22 -61.03 -120.45
C ILE A 454 -15.16 -61.83 -121.21
N ILE A 455 -13.94 -61.89 -120.68
CA ILE A 455 -12.86 -62.68 -121.30
C ILE A 455 -13.19 -64.18 -121.30
N GLY A 456 -13.82 -64.69 -120.24
CA GLY A 456 -14.34 -66.06 -120.21
C GLY A 456 -15.39 -66.33 -121.30
N MET A 457 -16.29 -65.37 -121.55
CA MET A 457 -17.26 -65.45 -122.65
C MET A 457 -16.57 -65.41 -124.03
N ILE A 458 -15.54 -64.57 -124.20
CA ILE A 458 -14.78 -64.50 -125.46
C ILE A 458 -14.06 -65.83 -125.74
N ASP A 459 -13.47 -66.45 -124.72
CA ASP A 459 -12.85 -67.77 -124.82
C ASP A 459 -13.87 -68.85 -125.24
N GLU A 460 -15.08 -68.81 -124.67
CA GLU A 460 -16.18 -69.70 -125.06
C GLU A 460 -16.64 -69.46 -126.51
N ILE A 461 -16.77 -68.20 -126.94
CA ILE A 461 -17.10 -67.84 -128.33
C ILE A 461 -16.00 -68.34 -129.28
N ALA A 462 -14.73 -68.19 -128.92
CA ALA A 462 -13.60 -68.69 -129.71
C ALA A 462 -13.64 -70.22 -129.82
N PHE A 463 -13.96 -70.93 -128.73
CA PHE A 463 -14.14 -72.38 -128.74
C PHE A 463 -15.30 -72.83 -129.64
N GLN A 464 -16.46 -72.18 -129.53
CA GLN A 464 -17.61 -72.44 -130.39
C GLN A 464 -17.30 -72.15 -131.87
N THR A 465 -16.58 -71.07 -132.16
CA THR A 465 -16.15 -70.70 -133.52
C THR A 465 -15.19 -71.74 -134.08
N ASN A 466 -14.25 -72.25 -133.28
CA ASN A 466 -13.34 -73.32 -133.66
C ASN A 466 -14.09 -74.65 -133.96
N LEU A 467 -15.15 -74.98 -133.21
CA LEU A 467 -16.01 -76.14 -133.50
C LEU A 467 -16.85 -75.96 -134.78
N LEU A 468 -17.41 -74.77 -135.00
CA LEU A 468 -18.14 -74.43 -136.23
C LEU A 468 -17.22 -74.51 -137.45
N ALA A 469 -16.01 -73.98 -137.34
CA ALA A 469 -14.98 -74.04 -138.38
C ALA A 469 -14.53 -75.48 -138.67
N LEU A 470 -14.41 -76.33 -137.63
CA LEU A 470 -14.13 -77.76 -137.80
C LEU A 470 -15.27 -78.47 -138.54
N ASN A 471 -16.52 -78.22 -138.14
CA ASN A 471 -17.70 -78.78 -138.81
C ASN A 471 -17.79 -78.32 -140.28
N ALA A 472 -17.52 -77.05 -140.56
CA ALA A 472 -17.47 -76.50 -141.91
C ALA A 472 -16.31 -77.09 -142.74
N GLY A 473 -15.14 -77.31 -142.12
CA GLY A 473 -14.00 -77.96 -142.76
C GLY A 473 -14.26 -79.42 -143.12
N VAL A 474 -14.97 -80.16 -142.25
CA VAL A 474 -15.41 -81.54 -142.53
C VAL A 474 -16.41 -81.58 -143.68
N GLU A 475 -17.41 -80.70 -143.70
CA GLU A 475 -18.41 -80.66 -144.76
C GLU A 475 -17.81 -80.19 -146.11
N ALA A 476 -16.83 -79.29 -146.07
CA ALA A 476 -16.06 -78.89 -147.25
C ALA A 476 -15.20 -80.03 -147.82
N ALA A 477 -14.61 -80.88 -146.97
CA ALA A 477 -13.91 -82.09 -147.41
C ALA A 477 -14.89 -83.13 -148.02
N ARG A 478 -16.13 -83.18 -147.52
CA ARG A 478 -17.20 -84.06 -147.99
C ARG A 478 -17.74 -83.67 -149.37
N ALA A 479 -17.69 -82.37 -149.71
CA ALA A 479 -18.11 -81.82 -151.00
C ALA A 479 -17.07 -81.96 -152.14
N GLY A 480 -15.89 -82.55 -151.89
CA GLY A 480 -14.87 -82.82 -152.91
C GLY A 480 -14.31 -81.56 -153.59
N GLU A 481 -14.11 -81.60 -154.92
CA GLU A 481 -13.53 -80.48 -155.70
C GLU A 481 -14.34 -79.17 -155.59
N ALA A 482 -15.66 -79.23 -155.36
CA ALA A 482 -16.52 -78.04 -155.23
C ALA A 482 -16.35 -77.32 -153.87
N GLY A 483 -15.84 -78.02 -152.84
CA GLY A 483 -15.66 -77.51 -151.48
C GLY A 483 -14.30 -76.86 -151.20
N ARG A 484 -13.39 -76.85 -152.19
CA ARG A 484 -11.96 -76.48 -151.99
C ARG A 484 -11.77 -75.05 -151.47
N GLY A 485 -12.55 -74.09 -151.96
CA GLY A 485 -12.55 -72.70 -151.47
C GLY A 485 -13.13 -72.55 -150.06
N PHE A 486 -14.18 -73.32 -149.74
CA PHE A 486 -14.77 -73.36 -148.40
C PHE A 486 -13.84 -74.00 -147.36
N ALA A 487 -13.05 -75.02 -147.74
CA ALA A 487 -12.08 -75.64 -146.85
C ALA A 487 -10.97 -74.67 -146.42
N VAL A 488 -10.50 -73.80 -147.33
CA VAL A 488 -9.51 -72.77 -147.01
C VAL A 488 -10.09 -71.74 -146.04
N VAL A 489 -11.32 -71.26 -146.28
CA VAL A 489 -12.00 -70.33 -145.37
C VAL A 489 -12.25 -70.96 -144.01
N ALA A 490 -12.68 -72.23 -143.95
CA ALA A 490 -12.88 -72.95 -142.69
C ALA A 490 -11.58 -73.11 -141.89
N GLN A 491 -10.45 -73.37 -142.56
CA GLN A 491 -9.14 -73.43 -141.91
C GLN A 491 -8.70 -72.06 -141.38
N GLU A 492 -8.89 -70.98 -142.15
CA GLU A 492 -8.56 -69.61 -141.72
C GLU A 492 -9.41 -69.17 -140.51
N VAL A 493 -10.71 -69.47 -140.53
CA VAL A 493 -11.62 -69.20 -139.39
C VAL A 493 -11.21 -70.02 -138.16
N ARG A 494 -10.77 -71.27 -138.36
CA ARG A 494 -10.27 -72.12 -137.28
C ARG A 494 -8.99 -71.56 -136.66
N GLU A 495 -8.05 -71.12 -137.48
CA GLU A 495 -6.79 -70.52 -137.03
C GLU A 495 -7.04 -69.18 -136.31
N LEU A 496 -7.96 -68.35 -136.81
CA LEU A 496 -8.40 -67.12 -136.14
C LEU A 496 -9.05 -67.43 -134.78
N ALA A 497 -9.90 -68.45 -134.69
CA ALA A 497 -10.54 -68.87 -133.46
C ALA A 497 -9.52 -69.38 -132.42
N GLN A 498 -8.52 -70.18 -132.84
CA GLN A 498 -7.42 -70.61 -131.98
C GLN A 498 -6.58 -69.43 -131.48
N ARG A 499 -6.24 -68.47 -132.35
CA ARG A 499 -5.53 -67.24 -131.97
C ARG A 499 -6.34 -66.40 -130.98
N SER A 500 -7.66 -66.33 -131.18
CA SER A 500 -8.58 -65.60 -130.30
C SER A 500 -8.68 -66.24 -128.92
N ALA A 501 -8.76 -67.58 -128.86
CA ALA A 501 -8.74 -68.33 -127.60
C ALA A 501 -7.42 -68.16 -126.84
N SER A 502 -6.27 -68.27 -127.54
CA SER A 502 -4.95 -68.04 -126.91
C SER A 502 -4.82 -66.61 -126.38
N ALA A 503 -5.24 -65.59 -127.14
CA ALA A 503 -5.23 -64.20 -126.69
C ALA A 503 -6.18 -63.95 -125.51
N ALA A 504 -7.39 -64.54 -125.54
CA ALA A 504 -8.33 -64.47 -124.43
C ALA A 504 -7.73 -65.11 -123.16
N GLN A 505 -7.05 -66.24 -123.27
CA GLN A 505 -6.43 -66.91 -122.14
C GLN A 505 -5.23 -66.16 -121.56
N GLU A 506 -4.44 -65.47 -122.41
CA GLU A 506 -3.37 -64.56 -121.98
C GLU A 506 -3.94 -63.35 -121.23
N ILE A 507 -4.99 -62.71 -121.77
CA ILE A 507 -5.68 -61.61 -121.08
C ILE A 507 -6.29 -62.09 -119.77
N LYS A 508 -6.88 -63.29 -119.73
CA LYS A 508 -7.44 -63.89 -118.51
C LYS A 508 -6.37 -64.03 -117.42
N SER A 509 -5.16 -64.46 -117.79
CA SER A 509 -4.03 -64.54 -116.86
C SER A 509 -3.61 -63.16 -116.36
N LEU A 510 -3.51 -62.16 -117.23
CA LEU A 510 -3.13 -60.79 -116.85
C LEU A 510 -4.18 -60.11 -115.95
N ILE A 511 -5.47 -60.30 -116.24
CA ILE A 511 -6.57 -59.79 -115.42
C ILE A 511 -6.68 -60.53 -114.09
N GLY A 512 -6.42 -61.85 -114.09
CA GLY A 512 -6.32 -62.64 -112.85
C GLY A 512 -5.21 -62.12 -111.93
N GLY A 513 -4.01 -61.89 -112.48
CA GLY A 513 -2.89 -61.29 -111.73
C GLY A 513 -3.17 -59.87 -111.25
N SER A 514 -3.81 -59.04 -112.09
CA SER A 514 -4.24 -57.68 -111.72
C SER A 514 -5.29 -57.71 -110.60
N GLY A 515 -6.23 -58.65 -110.64
CA GLY A 515 -7.24 -58.85 -109.59
C GLY A 515 -6.62 -59.25 -108.25
N GLU A 516 -5.60 -60.10 -108.26
CA GLU A 516 -4.86 -60.48 -107.04
C GLU A 516 -4.08 -59.29 -106.44
N GLN A 517 -3.45 -58.48 -107.29
CA GLN A 517 -2.78 -57.24 -106.87
C GLN A 517 -3.77 -56.21 -106.28
N VAL A 518 -4.93 -56.03 -106.91
CA VAL A 518 -5.98 -55.13 -106.41
C VAL A 518 -6.51 -55.63 -105.06
N ARG A 519 -6.78 -56.92 -104.90
CA ARG A 519 -7.24 -57.49 -103.63
C ARG A 519 -6.22 -57.31 -102.50
N SER A 520 -4.94 -57.52 -102.80
CA SER A 520 -3.85 -57.23 -101.86
C SER A 520 -3.81 -55.74 -101.50
N GLY A 521 -3.98 -54.85 -102.48
CA GLY A 521 -4.09 -53.40 -102.27
C GLY A 521 -5.27 -53.00 -101.39
N VAL A 522 -6.46 -53.56 -101.62
CA VAL A 522 -7.65 -53.35 -100.78
C VAL A 522 -7.37 -53.76 -99.33
N SER A 523 -6.73 -54.92 -99.13
CA SER A 523 -6.38 -55.41 -97.79
C SER A 523 -5.42 -54.47 -97.06
N LEU A 524 -4.35 -54.02 -97.72
CA LEU A 524 -3.35 -53.13 -97.12
C LEU A 524 -3.93 -51.74 -96.79
N VAL A 525 -4.79 -51.21 -97.66
CA VAL A 525 -5.47 -49.93 -97.42
C VAL A 525 -6.52 -50.08 -96.30
N GLY A 526 -7.20 -51.22 -96.22
CA GLY A 526 -8.10 -51.55 -95.11
C GLY A 526 -7.38 -51.62 -93.76
N GLU A 527 -6.24 -52.30 -93.71
CA GLU A 527 -5.38 -52.38 -92.51
C GLU A 527 -4.88 -50.99 -92.09
N THR A 528 -4.51 -50.15 -93.06
CA THR A 528 -4.17 -48.73 -92.82
C THR A 528 -5.34 -47.96 -92.19
N GLY A 529 -6.58 -48.26 -92.61
CA GLY A 529 -7.79 -47.69 -92.02
C GLY A 529 -7.96 -48.04 -90.55
N THR A 530 -7.79 -49.32 -90.19
CA THR A 530 -7.86 -49.79 -88.80
C THR A 530 -6.82 -49.11 -87.91
N VAL A 531 -5.57 -48.99 -88.39
CA VAL A 531 -4.50 -48.30 -87.64
C VAL A 531 -4.83 -46.82 -87.42
N LEU A 532 -5.44 -46.15 -88.40
CA LEU A 532 -5.87 -44.76 -88.24
C LEU A 532 -7.00 -44.61 -87.23
N GLU A 533 -7.95 -45.55 -87.16
CA GLU A 533 -8.98 -45.57 -86.12
C GLU A 533 -8.39 -45.73 -84.72
N GLU A 534 -7.39 -46.60 -84.56
CA GLU A 534 -6.64 -46.73 -83.30
C GLU A 534 -5.92 -45.42 -82.92
N ILE A 535 -5.28 -44.75 -83.88
CA ILE A 535 -4.62 -43.46 -83.67
C ILE A 535 -5.63 -42.41 -83.20
N VAL A 536 -6.82 -42.32 -83.82
CA VAL A 536 -7.87 -41.39 -83.38
C VAL A 536 -8.27 -41.67 -81.93
N GLY A 537 -8.43 -42.94 -81.55
CA GLY A 537 -8.72 -43.35 -80.17
C GLY A 537 -7.59 -42.97 -79.18
N GLN A 538 -6.33 -43.14 -79.58
CA GLN A 538 -5.18 -42.75 -78.76
C GLN A 538 -5.08 -41.22 -78.60
N VAL A 539 -5.27 -40.46 -79.68
CA VAL A 539 -5.26 -39.00 -79.66
C VAL A 539 -6.39 -38.44 -78.78
N GLN A 540 -7.57 -39.08 -78.78
CA GLN A 540 -8.65 -38.71 -77.86
C GLN A 540 -8.22 -38.85 -76.39
N ARG A 541 -7.60 -39.98 -76.02
CA ARG A 541 -7.09 -40.18 -74.65
C ARG A 541 -6.02 -39.16 -74.27
N ILE A 542 -5.17 -38.76 -75.22
CA ILE A 542 -4.19 -37.69 -75.00
C ILE A 542 -4.93 -36.36 -74.74
N SER A 543 -5.96 -36.04 -75.52
CA SER A 543 -6.77 -34.83 -75.34
C SER A 543 -7.41 -34.76 -73.95
N ASP A 544 -7.97 -35.88 -73.49
CA ASP A 544 -8.60 -35.96 -72.17
C ASP A 544 -7.58 -35.76 -71.04
N ASN A 545 -6.39 -36.37 -71.16
CA ASN A 545 -5.30 -36.18 -70.20
C ASN A 545 -4.79 -34.73 -70.17
N VAL A 546 -4.65 -34.08 -71.32
CA VAL A 546 -4.22 -32.68 -71.39
C VAL A 546 -5.25 -31.76 -70.74
N ALA A 547 -6.55 -31.99 -70.99
CA ALA A 547 -7.61 -31.24 -70.31
C ALA A 547 -7.55 -31.40 -68.79
N ALA A 548 -7.31 -32.62 -68.30
CA ALA A 548 -7.14 -32.88 -66.86
C ALA A 548 -5.90 -32.16 -66.28
N ILE A 549 -4.79 -32.06 -67.01
CA ILE A 549 -3.59 -31.32 -66.60
C ILE A 549 -3.90 -29.82 -66.49
N VAL A 550 -4.59 -29.23 -67.47
CA VAL A 550 -4.97 -27.81 -67.44
C VAL A 550 -5.85 -27.51 -66.23
N GLU A 551 -6.85 -28.34 -65.96
CA GLU A 551 -7.73 -28.16 -64.80
C GLU A 551 -6.96 -28.27 -63.48
N SER A 552 -6.13 -29.32 -63.34
CA SER A 552 -5.31 -29.51 -62.14
C SER A 552 -4.31 -28.36 -61.91
N ALA A 553 -3.70 -27.83 -62.97
CA ALA A 553 -2.80 -26.70 -62.87
C ALA A 553 -3.52 -25.40 -62.45
N ARG A 554 -4.78 -25.21 -62.90
CA ARG A 554 -5.62 -24.07 -62.45
C ARG A 554 -5.99 -24.21 -60.97
N GLU A 555 -6.39 -25.40 -60.53
CA GLU A 555 -6.65 -25.67 -59.11
C GLU A 555 -5.40 -25.42 -58.24
N GLN A 556 -4.22 -25.92 -58.67
CA GLN A 556 -2.96 -25.67 -57.98
C GLN A 556 -2.61 -24.18 -57.90
N SER A 557 -2.87 -23.40 -58.95
CA SER A 557 -2.64 -21.96 -58.95
C SER A 557 -3.51 -21.23 -57.91
N ILE A 558 -4.78 -21.65 -57.76
CA ILE A 558 -5.67 -21.13 -56.73
C ILE A 558 -5.14 -21.47 -55.33
N SER A 559 -4.77 -22.74 -55.09
CA SER A 559 -4.22 -23.15 -53.79
C SER A 559 -2.90 -22.45 -53.45
N LEU A 560 -2.01 -22.25 -54.42
CA LEU A 560 -0.75 -21.52 -54.22
C LEU A 560 -1.00 -20.05 -53.86
N LYS A 561 -2.06 -19.44 -54.38
CA LYS A 561 -2.46 -18.08 -53.99
C LYS A 561 -2.86 -18.02 -52.51
N GLU A 562 -3.64 -18.98 -52.04
CA GLU A 562 -4.03 -19.08 -50.62
C GLU A 562 -2.82 -19.33 -49.71
N VAL A 563 -1.88 -20.18 -50.13
CA VAL A 563 -0.62 -20.41 -49.41
C VAL A 563 0.22 -19.13 -49.36
N ASN A 564 0.31 -18.37 -50.45
CA ASN A 564 1.03 -17.11 -50.49
C ASN A 564 0.40 -16.05 -49.55
N GLU A 565 -0.93 -15.98 -49.49
CA GLU A 565 -1.64 -15.12 -48.52
C GLU A 565 -1.33 -15.54 -47.07
N ALA A 566 -1.31 -16.84 -46.78
CA ALA A 566 -0.95 -17.36 -45.46
C ALA A 566 0.50 -17.02 -45.07
N VAL A 567 1.45 -17.11 -46.01
CA VAL A 567 2.85 -16.68 -45.78
C VAL A 567 2.93 -15.18 -45.50
N GLY A 568 2.11 -14.35 -46.16
CA GLY A 568 2.02 -12.92 -45.86
C GLY A 568 1.55 -12.62 -44.42
N GLU A 569 0.61 -13.41 -43.88
CA GLU A 569 0.20 -13.27 -42.47
C GLU A 569 1.30 -13.74 -41.50
N ILE A 570 2.07 -14.78 -41.86
CA ILE A 570 3.23 -15.20 -41.07
C ILE A 570 4.31 -14.11 -41.06
N ASP A 571 4.60 -13.47 -42.19
CA ASP A 571 5.54 -12.34 -42.26
C ASP A 571 5.12 -11.19 -41.33
N LYS A 572 3.86 -10.79 -41.40
CA LYS A 572 3.28 -9.76 -40.53
C LYS A 572 3.37 -10.13 -39.05
N SER A 573 3.08 -11.38 -38.70
CA SER A 573 3.24 -11.89 -37.32
C SER A 573 4.70 -11.88 -36.87
N THR A 574 5.62 -12.20 -37.78
CA THR A 574 7.08 -12.16 -37.52
C THR A 574 7.54 -10.73 -37.23
N GLN A 575 7.07 -9.74 -37.99
CA GLN A 575 7.35 -8.32 -37.72
C GLN A 575 6.74 -7.84 -36.39
N GLN A 576 5.53 -8.30 -36.05
CA GLN A 576 4.91 -8.01 -34.75
C GLN A 576 5.72 -8.61 -33.59
N ASN A 577 6.23 -9.83 -33.74
CA ASN A 577 7.11 -10.45 -32.75
C ASN A 577 8.39 -9.63 -32.56
N ALA A 578 9.00 -9.14 -33.63
CA ALA A 578 10.18 -8.27 -33.54
C ALA A 578 9.88 -7.00 -32.74
N ALA A 579 8.76 -6.33 -33.01
CA ALA A 579 8.34 -5.16 -32.25
C ALA A 579 8.06 -5.50 -30.76
N MET A 580 7.43 -6.64 -30.48
CA MET A 580 7.19 -7.10 -29.10
C MET A 580 8.48 -7.41 -28.35
N VAL A 581 9.50 -7.95 -29.03
CA VAL A 581 10.83 -8.18 -28.46
C VAL A 581 11.44 -6.86 -28.03
N GLU A 582 11.45 -5.84 -28.89
CA GLU A 582 11.98 -4.51 -28.54
C GLU A 582 11.24 -3.89 -27.34
N GLN A 583 9.90 -3.98 -27.33
CA GLN A 583 9.08 -3.48 -26.22
C GLN A 583 9.34 -4.22 -24.91
N SER A 584 9.47 -5.56 -24.96
CA SER A 584 9.72 -6.40 -23.78
C SER A 584 11.11 -6.14 -23.19
N THR A 585 12.12 -5.98 -24.05
CA THR A 585 13.47 -5.62 -23.64
C THR A 585 13.51 -4.23 -22.99
N ALA A 586 12.83 -3.24 -23.57
CA ALA A 586 12.74 -1.89 -23.00
C ALA A 586 12.01 -1.87 -21.64
N ALA A 587 10.91 -2.62 -21.51
CA ALA A 587 10.17 -2.78 -20.26
C ALA A 587 11.03 -3.43 -19.17
N SER A 588 11.77 -4.49 -19.52
CA SER A 588 12.67 -5.21 -18.59
C SER A 588 13.80 -4.31 -18.09
N HIS A 589 14.41 -3.50 -18.96
CA HIS A 589 15.39 -2.50 -18.56
C HIS A 589 14.80 -1.45 -17.61
N SER A 590 13.57 -1.01 -17.86
CA SER A 590 12.90 -0.02 -17.01
C SER A 590 12.59 -0.59 -15.63
N LEU A 591 12.11 -1.84 -15.54
CA LEU A 591 11.87 -2.54 -14.28
C LEU A 591 13.16 -2.75 -13.48
N ALA A 592 14.24 -3.18 -14.13
CA ALA A 592 15.54 -3.34 -13.48
C ALA A 592 16.06 -2.00 -12.93
N LYS A 593 15.87 -0.90 -13.67
CA LYS A 593 16.23 0.44 -13.21
C LYS A 593 15.40 0.88 -11.99
N GLU A 594 14.09 0.61 -11.99
CA GLU A 594 13.21 0.95 -10.87
C GLU A 594 13.57 0.14 -9.62
N ALA A 595 13.86 -1.16 -9.77
CA ALA A 595 14.34 -2.00 -8.69
C ALA A 595 15.68 -1.50 -8.11
N GLN A 596 16.61 -1.07 -8.96
CA GLN A 596 17.87 -0.46 -8.53
C GLN A 596 17.66 0.87 -7.78
N ALA A 597 16.67 1.68 -8.20
CA ALA A 597 16.28 2.90 -7.50
C ALA A 597 15.73 2.57 -6.10
N LEU A 598 14.90 1.52 -5.97
CA LEU A 598 14.42 1.03 -4.68
C LEU A 598 15.59 0.59 -3.77
N PHE A 599 16.58 -0.15 -4.27
CA PHE A 599 17.76 -0.50 -3.48
C PHE A 599 18.55 0.73 -3.01
N THR A 600 18.66 1.74 -3.87
CA THR A 600 19.35 2.99 -3.52
C THR A 600 18.61 3.74 -2.41
N LEU A 601 17.27 3.77 -2.46
CA LEU A 601 16.44 4.37 -1.41
C LEU A 601 16.52 3.57 -0.10
N LEU A 602 16.45 2.23 -0.18
CA LEU A 602 16.58 1.34 0.97
C LEU A 602 17.97 1.42 1.61
N GLY A 603 19.02 1.67 0.83
CA GLY A 603 20.38 1.87 1.31
C GLY A 603 20.57 3.08 2.24
N ARG A 604 19.57 3.98 2.33
CA ARG A 604 19.54 5.04 3.35
C ARG A 604 19.19 4.52 4.74
N PHE A 605 18.58 3.33 4.83
CA PHE A 605 18.18 2.70 6.07
C PHE A 605 19.14 1.58 6.45
N ARG A 606 19.48 1.50 7.75
CA ARG A 606 20.24 0.39 8.31
C ARG A 606 19.29 -0.73 8.66
N LEU A 607 19.14 -1.69 7.74
CA LEU A 607 18.19 -2.80 7.86
C LEU A 607 18.82 -4.09 8.41
N GLU A 608 20.13 -4.24 8.27
CA GLU A 608 20.90 -5.40 8.73
C GLU A 608 21.72 -5.03 9.97
N SER A 609 21.75 -5.94 10.95
CA SER A 609 22.66 -5.81 12.08
C SER A 609 24.09 -6.08 11.57
N ALA A 610 25.07 -5.26 11.95
CA ALA A 610 26.46 -5.38 11.50
C ALA A 610 27.07 -6.78 11.74
N ALA A 611 26.46 -7.61 12.59
CA ALA A 611 26.82 -9.00 12.82
C ALA A 611 26.48 -9.98 11.66
N GLN A 612 25.63 -9.59 10.70
CA GLN A 612 25.26 -10.40 9.53
C GLN A 612 25.86 -9.92 8.21
N ALA A 613 26.62 -8.82 8.22
CA ALA A 613 27.48 -8.44 7.10
C ALA A 613 28.70 -9.37 7.03
N ARG A 614 28.45 -10.67 6.76
CA ARG A 614 29.48 -11.49 6.11
C ARG A 614 29.74 -10.81 4.77
N PRO A 615 31.00 -10.54 4.40
CA PRO A 615 31.27 -10.21 3.02
C PRO A 615 30.72 -11.39 2.21
N ILE A 616 29.82 -11.08 1.28
CA ILE A 616 29.58 -11.98 0.16
C ILE A 616 30.94 -12.05 -0.53
N ALA A 617 31.75 -13.02 -0.11
CA ALA A 617 32.83 -13.49 -0.93
C ALA A 617 32.16 -13.77 -2.27
N LEU A 618 32.60 -13.06 -3.31
CA LEU A 618 32.36 -13.45 -4.68
C LEU A 618 32.72 -14.93 -4.77
N ALA A 619 31.72 -15.79 -4.59
CA ALA A 619 31.80 -17.18 -4.93
C ALA A 619 32.05 -17.14 -6.42
N THR A 620 33.32 -17.30 -6.80
CA THR A 620 33.69 -17.70 -8.13
C THR A 620 32.74 -18.82 -8.49
N SER A 621 31.89 -18.55 -9.48
CA SER A 621 31.02 -19.53 -10.10
C SER A 621 31.88 -20.68 -10.62
N SER A 622 32.13 -21.66 -9.76
CA SER A 622 32.20 -23.05 -10.17
C SER A 622 30.78 -23.59 -9.97
N ALA A 623 29.86 -23.09 -10.79
CA ALA A 623 28.62 -23.81 -11.04
C ALA A 623 29.02 -25.17 -11.61
N HIS A 624 29.01 -26.21 -10.77
CA HIS A 624 28.77 -27.54 -11.30
C HIS A 624 27.36 -27.48 -11.90
N ALA A 625 27.32 -27.24 -13.20
CA ALA A 625 26.13 -27.43 -14.00
C ALA A 625 25.65 -28.86 -13.76
N VAL A 626 24.56 -29.01 -13.03
CA VAL A 626 23.83 -30.27 -12.97
C VAL A 626 23.38 -30.52 -14.42
N GLU A 627 24.01 -31.50 -15.06
CA GLU A 627 23.66 -31.88 -16.44
C GLU A 627 22.17 -32.18 -16.51
N SER A 628 21.52 -31.62 -17.53
CA SER A 628 20.11 -31.91 -17.78
C SER A 628 19.93 -33.43 -18.01
N PRO A 629 18.79 -34.02 -17.61
CA PRO A 629 18.51 -35.43 -17.81
C PRO A 629 18.69 -35.88 -19.28
N ALA A 630 18.47 -34.97 -20.24
CA ALA A 630 18.70 -35.19 -21.66
C ALA A 630 20.18 -35.36 -22.03
N ARG A 631 21.10 -34.58 -21.42
CA ARG A 631 22.55 -34.76 -21.63
C ARG A 631 23.08 -36.03 -20.97
N ARG A 632 22.51 -36.40 -19.83
CA ARG A 632 22.86 -37.65 -19.13
C ARG A 632 22.46 -38.89 -19.95
N MET A 633 21.27 -38.88 -20.56
CA MET A 633 20.84 -39.93 -21.49
C MET A 633 21.71 -39.98 -22.76
N ALA A 634 22.06 -38.83 -23.34
CA ALA A 634 22.96 -38.79 -24.50
C ALA A 634 24.37 -39.32 -24.18
N GLY A 635 24.86 -39.05 -22.96
CA GLY A 635 26.10 -39.60 -22.43
C GLY A 635 26.06 -41.12 -22.26
N GLU A 636 24.98 -41.64 -21.65
CA GLU A 636 24.76 -43.07 -21.44
C GLU A 636 24.64 -43.85 -22.77
N VAL A 637 23.94 -43.30 -23.77
CA VAL A 637 23.83 -43.89 -25.11
C VAL A 637 25.18 -43.88 -25.82
N ARG A 638 25.95 -42.80 -25.72
CA ARG A 638 27.29 -42.72 -26.32
C ARG A 638 28.28 -43.73 -25.69
N THR A 639 28.17 -43.98 -24.39
CA THR A 639 28.97 -45.02 -23.72
C THR A 639 28.48 -46.45 -24.03
N ALA A 640 27.18 -46.64 -24.28
CA ALA A 640 26.63 -47.93 -24.67
C ALA A 640 26.98 -48.35 -26.10
N PHE A 641 27.12 -47.39 -27.03
CA PHE A 641 27.49 -47.65 -28.43
C PHE A 641 28.98 -47.45 -28.73
N GLY A 642 29.74 -46.77 -27.87
CA GLY A 642 31.17 -46.47 -28.08
C GLY A 642 32.12 -47.65 -27.86
N ALA A 643 31.68 -48.74 -27.23
CA ALA A 643 32.52 -49.92 -26.99
C ALA A 643 32.47 -50.98 -28.12
N ALA A 644 31.66 -50.78 -29.16
CA ALA A 644 31.49 -51.73 -30.27
C ALA A 644 32.04 -51.23 -31.62
N ALA A 645 32.72 -50.09 -31.67
CA ALA A 645 33.20 -49.48 -32.92
C ALA A 645 34.74 -49.39 -33.01
N VAL A 646 35.46 -50.43 -32.57
CA VAL A 646 36.91 -50.58 -32.82
C VAL A 646 37.24 -51.89 -33.58
N ALA A 647 36.27 -52.48 -34.28
CA ALA A 647 36.54 -53.64 -35.12
C ALA A 647 35.67 -53.65 -36.38
N ALA A 648 35.99 -52.78 -37.34
CA ALA A 648 35.79 -52.98 -38.78
C ALA A 648 36.25 -51.72 -39.54
N GLY A 649 37.55 -51.59 -39.70
CA GLY A 649 38.12 -50.71 -40.73
C GLY A 649 38.85 -51.61 -41.71
N ASP A 650 38.15 -52.07 -42.75
CA ASP A 650 38.73 -52.33 -44.07
C ASP A 650 37.63 -52.66 -45.09
N GLY A 651 37.66 -51.93 -46.21
CA GLY A 651 36.99 -52.25 -47.46
C GLY A 651 35.62 -51.61 -47.68
N TRP A 652 35.54 -50.68 -48.64
CA TRP A 652 34.74 -50.74 -49.87
C TRP A 652 34.50 -49.33 -50.42
N GLU A 653 35.38 -48.95 -51.36
CA GLU A 653 35.03 -48.03 -52.47
C GLU A 653 34.18 -48.80 -53.51
N GLU A 654 33.42 -48.04 -54.31
CA GLU A 654 32.43 -48.43 -55.35
C GLU A 654 31.03 -48.81 -54.84
N TYR A 655 30.09 -47.86 -54.92
CA TYR A 655 29.06 -47.73 -55.98
C TYR A 655 28.24 -46.45 -55.81
#